data_AF-A0A7X7FQ96-F1
#
_entry.id   AF-A0A7X7FQ96-F1
#
_cell.length_a   1.000
_cell.length_b   1.000
_cell.length_c   1.000
_cell.angle_alpha   90.00
_cell.angle_beta   90.00
_cell.angle_gamma   90.00
#
_symmetry.space_group_name_H-M   'P 1'
#
loop_
_entity.id
_entity.type
_entity.pdbx_description
1 polymer ?
#
loop_
_entity_poly.entity_id
_entity_poly.type
_entity_poly.pdbx_seq_one_letter_code
_entity_poly.pdbx_strand_id
1 'polypeptide(L)'
;DDAYGRRTHDYDFSITARAPDDRPVILPADGTTSTKLRGIPTQAWLRRDKAQEFVQNAQWDRVLLTWDEMNANTEQNVAADPNERWEGVIAHGNGHFKQVGGPPCSTMNKRYELAIKPASPMKLYYSAVDRRLHLKGASKGWLDIDYDFDGKLDAQYRWFDDDNDGLFDRRELDLDADGQVDSEWRMGGRDVKEVDVDFRSISDLHEGALDETLQDSQTLIDAVKNYYAVTRGKEPVASAETFFLTKLESWMPATGLGAYMRKTPAGARFYVDLTRDHLLQSLRGYLGPPERLLQIEMACAAGDYREARRLVGEAKHRSSPVVRDPERSPSVVATFTMRSALSLRVQDGTQRRDWPVTVSLGRIRAAVPDFNPDNCAVVASERRLDWRQIPHQVDEVDPQIGPELSFMADVPTGGQATYYLYYSPTGRREAGFPRRTSTAEDWVPPNIGWESNRCAYRAYWGQFDFFGKKTDQLIYDDIGKQSYHEEVEWGIDALHVGNASGLGGLTLYVDDKPYLIHNPSGKGNVRFAKKQLVKGPVRAAIEIAAEGIVPDQPDLKVRMLCISYAERQESEIRATVAGAKGKVLLAPGLVKLPREQAFSDVDKGTLGSWGYQQEVIGDIGMAIVIDSANPAQDIVDLPEERRIRCRLTDKGELRYWIIGDWRRGRQHPIAPTVENWQREVEALAAEFRQSVTILADKSGGLRPGSDRGKEE
;
A
#
# COMPACT_ATOMS: atom_id res chain seq x y z
N ASP A 1 2.39 -1.63 9.44
CA ASP A 1 3.34 -2.26 8.49
C ASP A 1 4.79 -2.10 8.93
N ASP A 2 5.18 -0.95 9.51
CA ASP A 2 6.55 -0.66 9.99
C ASP A 2 7.22 -1.78 10.79
N ALA A 3 6.54 -2.33 11.80
CA ALA A 3 7.11 -3.36 12.67
C ALA A 3 7.43 -4.68 11.95
N TYR A 4 6.92 -4.87 10.73
CA TYR A 4 7.03 -6.09 9.94
C TYR A 4 7.71 -5.88 8.58
N GLY A 5 8.32 -4.71 8.36
CA GLY A 5 9.23 -4.49 7.22
C GLY A 5 8.58 -4.30 5.85
N ARG A 6 7.25 -4.36 5.71
CA ARG A 6 6.57 -4.20 4.40
C ARG A 6 6.61 -2.76 3.89
N ARG A 7 6.49 -1.78 4.78
CA ARG A 7 6.84 -0.37 4.60
C ARG A 7 7.41 0.10 5.91
N THR A 8 8.61 0.63 5.88
CA THR A 8 9.35 1.05 7.07
C THR A 8 9.50 2.55 7.01
N HIS A 9 9.36 3.18 8.18
CA HIS A 9 9.51 4.63 8.38
C HIS A 9 8.27 5.47 8.02
N ASP A 10 7.11 4.84 7.84
CA ASP A 10 5.81 5.49 7.60
C ASP A 10 5.19 5.93 8.94
N TYR A 11 5.89 6.85 9.63
CA TYR A 11 5.50 7.37 10.93
C TYR A 11 4.59 8.60 10.79
N ASP A 12 3.37 8.53 11.31
CA ASP A 12 2.41 9.64 11.20
C ASP A 12 2.71 10.82 12.14
N PHE A 13 3.22 10.56 13.35
CA PHE A 13 3.45 11.62 14.34
C PHE A 13 4.41 11.19 15.46
N SER A 14 4.83 12.16 16.26
CA SER A 14 5.43 11.92 17.58
C SER A 14 4.93 12.91 18.62
N ILE A 15 5.05 12.53 19.89
CA ILE A 15 4.87 13.43 21.02
C ILE A 15 6.19 13.49 21.78
N THR A 16 6.80 14.66 21.81
CA THR A 16 8.08 14.91 22.49
C THR A 16 7.84 15.72 23.76
N ALA A 17 8.39 15.27 24.88
CA ALA A 17 8.24 15.94 26.17
C ALA A 17 9.59 16.35 26.76
N ARG A 18 9.63 17.50 27.45
CA ARG A 18 10.82 18.01 28.14
C ARG A 18 10.52 18.33 29.59
N ALA A 19 11.43 17.91 30.47
CA ALA A 19 11.47 18.38 31.85
C ALA A 19 12.16 19.75 31.93
N PRO A 20 11.94 20.51 33.01
CA PRO A 20 12.77 21.68 33.32
C PRO A 20 14.25 21.28 33.44
N ASP A 21 15.16 22.14 32.97
CA ASP A 21 16.60 21.86 32.99
C ASP A 21 17.14 21.64 34.44
N ASP A 22 16.47 22.19 35.46
CA ASP A 22 16.80 22.08 36.88
C ASP A 22 16.01 21.00 37.65
N ARG A 23 15.01 20.39 37.02
CA ARG A 23 14.12 19.37 37.63
C ARG A 23 13.94 18.18 36.68
N PRO A 24 14.97 17.31 36.56
CA PRO A 24 14.89 16.15 35.68
C PRO A 24 13.82 15.17 36.16
N VAL A 25 13.19 14.47 35.21
CA VAL A 25 12.28 13.38 35.54
C VAL A 25 13.09 12.19 36.05
N ILE A 26 12.73 11.68 37.24
CA ILE A 26 13.40 10.53 37.86
C ILE A 26 12.69 9.24 37.47
N LEU A 27 13.46 8.27 36.96
CA LEU A 27 12.92 6.96 36.59
C LEU A 27 12.67 6.10 37.85
N PRO A 28 11.54 5.38 37.93
CA PRO A 28 11.23 4.53 39.07
C PRO A 28 12.10 3.27 39.04
N ALA A 29 12.67 2.88 40.19
CA ALA A 29 13.61 1.77 40.26
C ALA A 29 13.01 0.43 39.77
N ASP A 30 11.74 0.16 40.09
CA ASP A 30 10.98 -1.02 39.69
C ASP A 30 10.50 -1.00 38.23
N GLY A 31 10.58 0.15 37.56
CA GLY A 31 10.20 0.34 36.15
C GLY A 31 11.38 0.36 35.18
N THR A 32 12.61 0.14 35.65
CA THR A 32 13.82 0.20 34.81
C THR A 32 14.46 -1.16 34.57
N THR A 33 15.28 -1.25 33.53
CA THR A 33 16.16 -2.38 33.22
C THR A 33 17.53 -1.87 32.79
N SER A 34 18.53 -2.75 32.77
CA SER A 34 19.88 -2.45 32.30
C SER A 34 20.49 -3.69 31.64
N THR A 35 21.56 -3.49 30.88
CA THR A 35 22.32 -4.61 30.28
C THR A 35 23.82 -4.36 30.40
N LYS A 36 24.61 -5.25 29.79
CA LYS A 36 26.04 -5.03 29.58
C LYS A 36 26.33 -4.90 28.09
N LEU A 37 26.96 -3.80 27.69
CA LEU A 37 27.49 -3.62 26.34
C LEU A 37 28.97 -3.94 26.38
N ARG A 38 29.39 -5.00 25.68
CA ARG A 38 30.79 -5.49 25.68
C ARG A 38 31.35 -5.71 27.09
N GLY A 39 30.52 -6.23 27.99
CA GLY A 39 30.86 -6.49 29.39
C GLY A 39 30.76 -5.29 30.34
N ILE A 40 30.53 -4.07 29.83
CA ILE A 40 30.40 -2.85 30.62
C ILE A 40 28.92 -2.63 30.99
N PRO A 41 28.57 -2.52 32.27
CA PRO A 41 27.21 -2.20 32.70
C PRO A 41 26.74 -0.86 32.13
N THR A 42 25.52 -0.83 31.61
CA THR A 42 24.85 0.40 31.20
C THR A 42 24.18 1.07 32.39
N GLN A 43 23.79 2.34 32.24
CA GLN A 43 22.79 2.94 33.12
C GLN A 43 21.44 2.23 32.94
N ALA A 44 20.54 2.41 33.92
CA ALA A 44 19.19 1.88 33.84
C ALA A 44 18.30 2.76 32.93
N TRP A 45 17.42 2.15 32.14
CA TRP A 45 16.42 2.83 31.31
C TRP A 45 15.04 2.22 31.51
N LEU A 46 13.98 2.93 31.13
CA LEU A 46 12.60 2.44 31.25
C LEU A 46 12.39 1.13 30.50
N ARG A 47 11.77 0.15 31.17
CA ARG A 47 11.33 -1.06 30.49
C ARG A 47 10.26 -0.73 29.46
N ARG A 48 10.28 -1.42 28.32
CA ARG A 48 9.36 -1.19 27.20
C ARG A 48 7.88 -1.31 27.59
N ASP A 49 7.56 -2.22 28.51
CA ASP A 49 6.21 -2.46 29.04
C ASP A 49 5.75 -1.41 30.06
N LYS A 50 6.67 -0.55 30.54
CA LYS A 50 6.41 0.54 31.51
C LYS A 50 6.57 1.93 30.91
N ALA A 51 7.28 2.05 29.79
CA ALA A 51 7.65 3.33 29.20
C ALA A 51 6.43 4.21 28.85
N GLN A 52 5.41 3.64 28.21
CA GLN A 52 4.22 4.38 27.79
C GLN A 52 3.43 4.94 28.97
N GLU A 53 3.10 4.09 29.95
CA GLU A 53 2.41 4.48 31.18
C GLU A 53 3.20 5.56 31.93
N PHE A 54 4.51 5.40 32.07
CA PHE A 54 5.37 6.38 32.74
C PHE A 54 5.37 7.73 32.02
N VAL A 55 5.59 7.75 30.70
CA VAL A 55 5.67 8.99 29.92
C VAL A 55 4.35 9.76 29.95
N GLN A 56 3.21 9.06 29.93
CA GLN A 56 1.90 9.70 30.01
C GLN A 56 1.63 10.35 31.37
N ASN A 57 2.15 9.79 32.46
CA ASN A 57 1.85 10.26 33.82
C ASN A 57 2.94 11.18 34.41
N ALA A 58 4.13 11.22 33.80
CA ALA A 58 5.22 12.08 34.24
C ALA A 58 4.86 13.57 34.14
N GLN A 59 5.44 14.36 35.03
CA GLN A 59 5.26 15.82 35.05
C GLN A 59 6.27 16.46 34.09
N TRP A 60 5.77 16.98 32.98
CA TRP A 60 6.57 17.64 31.94
C TRP A 60 6.39 19.16 32.00
N ASP A 61 7.45 19.91 31.70
CA ASP A 61 7.37 21.37 31.54
C ASP A 61 6.67 21.73 30.23
N ARG A 62 7.04 21.00 29.17
CA ARG A 62 6.54 21.21 27.82
C ARG A 62 6.34 19.89 27.12
N VAL A 63 5.29 19.84 26.31
CA VAL A 63 5.00 18.72 25.42
C VAL A 63 4.70 19.29 24.03
N LEU A 64 5.26 18.68 23.01
CA LEU A 64 5.08 19.05 21.62
C LEU A 64 4.59 17.83 20.83
N LEU A 65 3.40 17.94 20.25
CA LEU A 65 2.96 17.03 19.20
C LEU A 65 3.53 17.54 17.87
N THR A 66 4.09 16.63 17.07
CA THR A 66 4.49 16.89 15.69
C THR A 66 3.84 15.84 14.80
N TRP A 67 2.93 16.28 13.93
CA TRP A 67 2.18 15.44 13.02
C TRP A 67 2.70 15.63 11.59
N ASP A 68 2.96 14.53 10.88
CA ASP A 68 3.26 14.52 9.46
C ASP A 68 1.96 14.62 8.64
N GLU A 69 1.67 15.82 8.14
CA GLU A 69 0.41 16.07 7.44
C GLU A 69 0.41 15.48 6.02
N MET A 70 1.58 15.23 5.44
CA MET A 70 1.71 14.85 4.03
C MET A 70 1.93 13.35 3.81
N ASN A 71 2.07 12.57 4.89
CA ASN A 71 2.39 11.13 4.83
C ASN A 71 3.71 10.89 4.05
N ALA A 72 4.70 11.71 4.35
CA ALA A 72 6.08 11.62 3.89
C ALA A 72 6.99 12.28 4.95
N ASN A 73 7.61 11.45 5.80
CA ASN A 73 8.39 11.92 6.93
C ASN A 73 9.82 12.27 6.50
N THR A 74 9.96 13.29 5.66
CA THR A 74 11.22 13.73 5.08
C THR A 74 11.91 14.81 5.91
N GLU A 75 13.20 14.98 5.64
CA GLU A 75 13.93 16.15 6.08
C GLU A 75 13.65 17.39 5.23
N GLN A 76 14.21 18.54 5.63
CA GLN A 76 14.06 19.80 4.90
C GLN A 76 14.76 19.78 3.53
N ASN A 77 15.97 19.21 3.45
CA ASN A 77 16.75 19.11 2.22
C ASN A 77 16.75 17.67 1.69
N VAL A 78 15.68 17.30 0.99
CA VAL A 78 15.52 15.97 0.39
C VAL A 78 16.60 15.61 -0.64
N ALA A 79 17.33 16.60 -1.16
CA ALA A 79 18.48 16.32 -2.04
C ALA A 79 19.70 15.82 -1.26
N ALA A 80 19.83 16.18 0.03
CA ALA A 80 20.88 15.68 0.90
C ALA A 80 20.54 14.29 1.46
N ASP A 81 19.29 14.07 1.87
CA ASP A 81 18.78 12.77 2.30
C ASP A 81 17.39 12.52 1.67
N PRO A 82 17.32 11.70 0.60
CA PRO A 82 16.07 11.45 -0.11
C PRO A 82 15.18 10.40 0.57
N ASN A 83 15.54 9.91 1.76
CA ASN A 83 14.79 8.87 2.44
C ASN A 83 13.90 9.46 3.53
N GLU A 84 12.83 8.73 3.87
CA GLU A 84 12.09 9.02 5.09
C GLU A 84 12.95 8.78 6.34
N ARG A 85 12.72 9.57 7.38
CA ARG A 85 13.47 9.49 8.63
C ARG A 85 13.16 8.19 9.35
N TRP A 86 14.19 7.37 9.52
CA TRP A 86 14.06 6.07 10.17
C TRP A 86 13.86 6.16 11.69
N GLU A 87 14.28 7.27 12.31
CA GLU A 87 14.18 7.52 13.74
C GLU A 87 12.78 7.87 14.23
N GLY A 88 11.84 8.14 13.32
CA GLY A 88 10.50 8.67 13.65
C GLY A 88 10.31 10.12 13.21
N VAL A 89 9.17 10.70 13.56
CA VAL A 89 8.90 12.13 13.37
C VAL A 89 9.62 12.91 14.47
N ILE A 90 10.79 13.48 14.17
CA ILE A 90 11.55 14.28 15.13
C ILE A 90 11.30 15.76 14.88
N ALA A 91 10.69 16.43 15.85
CA ALA A 91 10.37 17.85 15.77
C ALA A 91 11.61 18.72 15.53
N HIS A 92 11.54 19.61 14.55
CA HIS A 92 12.56 20.61 14.36
C HIS A 92 12.59 21.58 15.54
N GLY A 93 13.79 21.85 16.07
CA GLY A 93 13.95 22.83 17.15
C GLY A 93 13.49 24.22 16.71
N ASN A 94 12.77 24.91 17.60
CA ASN A 94 12.27 26.26 17.36
C ASN A 94 12.39 27.13 18.63
N GLY A 95 11.99 28.40 18.53
CA GLY A 95 12.08 29.36 19.64
C GLY A 95 11.27 28.98 20.89
N HIS A 96 10.30 28.07 20.76
CA HIS A 96 9.43 27.63 21.85
C HIS A 96 9.76 26.24 22.39
N PHE A 97 10.41 25.39 21.60
CA PHE A 97 10.74 24.02 21.96
C PHE A 97 12.10 23.61 21.37
N LYS A 98 13.05 23.27 22.24
CA LYS A 98 14.36 22.76 21.81
C LYS A 98 14.20 21.34 21.25
N GLN A 99 14.89 21.05 20.15
CA GLN A 99 14.93 19.71 19.57
C GLN A 99 15.41 18.68 20.59
N VAL A 100 14.81 17.49 20.56
CA VAL A 100 15.21 16.33 21.36
C VAL A 100 15.42 15.17 20.41
N GLY A 101 16.55 14.47 20.53
CA GLY A 101 16.86 13.30 19.71
C GLY A 101 17.73 13.60 18.49
N GLY A 102 17.61 12.75 17.47
CA GLY A 102 18.38 12.77 16.23
C GLY A 102 18.03 13.91 15.26
N PRO A 103 18.42 13.79 13.97
CA PRO A 103 18.10 14.77 12.95
C PRO A 103 16.58 15.02 12.83
N PRO A 104 16.13 16.27 12.69
CA PRO A 104 14.71 16.57 12.63
C PRO A 104 14.12 16.28 11.24
N CYS A 105 12.78 16.17 11.18
CA CYS A 105 12.04 16.29 9.93
C CYS A 105 12.01 17.75 9.44
N SER A 106 11.45 17.98 8.25
CA SER A 106 11.18 19.31 7.70
C SER A 106 10.43 20.22 8.68
N THR A 107 10.68 21.53 8.63
CA THR A 107 9.83 22.52 9.32
C THR A 107 8.50 22.72 8.60
N MET A 108 8.46 22.45 7.30
CA MET A 108 7.27 22.56 6.45
C MET A 108 6.47 21.26 6.42
N ASN A 109 5.17 21.38 6.17
CA ASN A 109 4.20 20.29 6.05
C ASN A 109 4.10 19.40 7.31
N LYS A 110 4.55 19.92 8.45
CA LYS A 110 4.44 19.30 9.77
C LYS A 110 3.60 20.18 10.66
N ARG A 111 2.55 19.63 11.26
CA ARG A 111 1.72 20.36 12.23
C ARG A 111 2.32 20.20 13.62
N TYR A 112 2.58 21.32 14.26
CA TYR A 112 3.15 21.40 15.60
C TYR A 112 2.10 21.87 16.59
N GLU A 113 2.02 21.25 17.77
CA GLU A 113 1.13 21.68 18.85
C GLU A 113 1.85 21.68 20.19
N LEU A 114 1.95 22.86 20.79
CA LEU A 114 2.75 23.08 21.98
C LEU A 114 1.86 23.25 23.21
N ALA A 115 2.06 22.36 24.17
CA ALA A 115 1.56 22.50 25.53
C ALA A 115 2.68 23.02 26.45
N ILE A 116 2.52 24.24 26.97
CA ILE A 116 3.39 24.81 28.02
C ILE A 116 2.86 24.53 29.44
N LYS A 117 1.63 24.01 29.54
CA LYS A 117 1.04 23.44 30.76
C LYS A 117 0.38 22.11 30.36
N PRO A 118 1.19 21.05 30.14
CA PRO A 118 0.68 19.80 29.61
C PRO A 118 -0.39 19.18 30.50
N ALA A 119 -1.40 18.58 29.89
CA ALA A 119 -2.37 17.76 30.61
C ALA A 119 -1.67 16.56 31.28
N SER A 120 -2.15 16.19 32.47
CA SER A 120 -1.68 15.01 33.20
C SER A 120 -2.88 14.17 33.65
N PRO A 121 -3.01 12.90 33.21
CA PRO A 121 -2.14 12.23 32.24
C PRO A 121 -2.17 12.89 30.84
N MET A 122 -1.11 12.69 30.07
CA MET A 122 -1.03 13.11 28.67
C MET A 122 -2.11 12.41 27.85
N LYS A 123 -2.86 13.21 27.07
CA LYS A 123 -3.98 12.74 26.25
C LYS A 123 -3.99 13.44 24.90
N LEU A 124 -4.62 12.79 23.93
CA LEU A 124 -5.07 13.43 22.70
C LEU A 124 -6.58 13.69 22.80
N TYR A 125 -7.10 14.56 21.96
CA TYR A 125 -8.54 14.66 21.71
C TYR A 125 -8.81 14.77 20.22
N TYR A 126 -9.93 14.20 19.79
CA TYR A 126 -10.44 14.38 18.44
C TYR A 126 -11.40 15.56 18.39
N SER A 127 -11.11 16.50 17.51
CA SER A 127 -11.95 17.64 17.17
C SER A 127 -12.78 17.30 15.94
N ALA A 128 -14.11 17.34 16.05
CA ALA A 128 -15.00 17.17 14.89
C ALA A 128 -15.00 18.39 13.95
N VAL A 129 -14.53 19.55 14.44
CA VAL A 129 -14.53 20.82 13.72
C VAL A 129 -13.56 20.85 12.56
N ASP A 130 -12.35 20.34 12.78
CA ASP A 130 -11.31 20.22 11.76
C ASP A 130 -10.92 18.76 11.50
N ARG A 131 -11.59 17.82 12.16
CA ARG A 131 -11.49 16.38 11.99
C ARG A 131 -10.08 15.86 12.29
N ARG A 132 -9.41 16.44 13.30
CA ARG A 132 -8.01 16.17 13.66
C ARG A 132 -7.86 15.68 15.09
N LEU A 133 -6.79 14.93 15.30
CA LEU A 133 -6.27 14.62 16.63
C LEU A 133 -5.35 15.75 17.08
N HIS A 134 -5.62 16.27 18.26
CA HIS A 134 -4.88 17.34 18.90
C HIS A 134 -4.32 16.91 20.25
N LEU A 135 -3.23 17.54 20.65
CA LEU A 135 -2.64 17.39 21.98
C LEU A 135 -3.48 18.16 23.02
N LYS A 136 -4.03 17.44 24.00
CA LYS A 136 -4.77 18.08 25.09
C LYS A 136 -3.85 18.95 25.95
N GLY A 137 -4.24 20.20 26.19
CA GLY A 137 -3.44 21.20 26.90
C GLY A 137 -2.47 21.98 26.01
N ALA A 138 -2.50 21.78 24.68
CA ALA A 138 -1.79 22.63 23.75
C ALA A 138 -2.45 24.00 23.66
N SER A 139 -1.69 25.07 23.85
CA SER A 139 -2.20 26.44 23.79
C SER A 139 -1.96 27.11 22.43
N LYS A 140 -1.08 26.53 21.62
CA LYS A 140 -0.73 27.02 20.29
C LYS A 140 -0.46 25.86 19.35
N GLY A 141 -1.07 25.90 18.18
CA GLY A 141 -0.77 25.02 17.06
C GLY A 141 -0.39 25.80 15.80
N TRP A 142 0.46 25.23 14.96
CA TRP A 142 0.75 25.82 13.64
C TRP A 142 1.16 24.75 12.63
N LEU A 143 0.93 25.05 11.35
CA LEU A 143 1.34 24.26 10.19
C LEU A 143 1.77 25.24 9.10
N ASP A 144 3.05 25.18 8.76
CA ASP A 144 3.63 25.90 7.63
C ASP A 144 3.59 24.99 6.40
N ILE A 145 3.05 25.46 5.28
CA ILE A 145 2.74 24.65 4.11
C ILE A 145 3.65 25.04 2.95
N ASP A 146 4.26 24.03 2.33
CA ASP A 146 5.01 24.08 1.07
C ASP A 146 4.48 22.92 0.21
N TYR A 147 3.44 23.17 -0.58
CA TYR A 147 2.72 22.09 -1.25
C TYR A 147 3.40 21.62 -2.54
N ASP A 148 4.29 22.44 -3.12
CA ASP A 148 5.02 22.12 -4.35
C ASP A 148 6.50 21.77 -4.16
N PHE A 149 6.95 21.81 -2.90
CA PHE A 149 8.29 21.45 -2.44
C PHE A 149 9.39 22.33 -3.04
N ASP A 150 9.10 23.61 -3.30
CA ASP A 150 10.08 24.58 -3.79
C ASP A 150 10.89 25.26 -2.66
N GLY A 151 10.56 24.94 -1.40
CA GLY A 151 11.21 25.45 -0.20
C GLY A 151 10.65 26.80 0.28
N LYS A 152 9.57 27.29 -0.30
CA LYS A 152 8.88 28.52 0.13
C LYS A 152 7.59 28.21 0.86
N LEU A 153 7.16 29.18 1.67
CA LEU A 153 5.87 29.13 2.34
C LEU A 153 4.78 29.48 1.33
N ASP A 154 3.81 28.58 1.17
CA ASP A 154 2.63 28.73 0.30
C ASP A 154 1.36 29.07 1.09
N ALA A 155 1.26 28.58 2.32
CA ALA A 155 0.14 28.84 3.22
C ALA A 155 0.56 28.58 4.68
N GLN A 156 -0.21 29.11 5.63
CA GLN A 156 0.00 28.90 7.05
C GLN A 156 -1.32 28.76 7.80
N TYR A 157 -1.42 27.70 8.60
CA TYR A 157 -2.57 27.43 9.47
C TYR A 157 -2.11 27.61 10.92
N ARG A 158 -2.95 28.24 11.76
CA ARG A 158 -2.66 28.45 13.19
C ARG A 158 -3.87 28.08 14.04
N TRP A 159 -3.62 27.49 15.20
CA TRP A 159 -4.63 27.14 16.19
C TRP A 159 -4.32 27.80 17.52
N PHE A 160 -5.35 28.24 18.23
CA PHE A 160 -5.27 28.94 19.49
C PHE A 160 -6.28 28.38 20.47
N ASP A 161 -5.88 28.33 21.74
CA ASP A 161 -6.72 28.08 22.91
C ASP A 161 -6.76 29.41 23.67
N ASP A 162 -7.74 30.24 23.33
CA ASP A 162 -7.84 31.60 23.86
C ASP A 162 -8.35 31.59 25.32
N ASP A 163 -9.22 30.63 25.69
CA ASP A 163 -9.78 30.51 27.05
C ASP A 163 -8.94 29.67 28.03
N ASN A 164 -7.86 29.03 27.54
CA ASN A 164 -6.90 28.20 28.28
C ASN A 164 -7.53 26.97 28.94
N ASP A 165 -8.58 26.40 28.36
CA ASP A 165 -9.19 25.15 28.83
C ASP A 165 -8.45 23.88 28.34
N GLY A 166 -7.46 24.06 27.48
CA GLY A 166 -6.62 23.00 26.91
C GLY A 166 -7.16 22.43 25.60
N LEU A 167 -8.16 23.07 24.99
CA LEU A 167 -8.74 22.75 23.69
C LEU A 167 -8.62 23.97 22.76
N PHE A 168 -8.28 23.75 21.50
CA PHE A 168 -8.31 24.83 20.52
C PHE A 168 -9.73 25.31 20.24
N ASP A 169 -9.94 26.62 20.36
CA ASP A 169 -11.21 27.31 20.19
C ASP A 169 -11.20 28.33 19.02
N ARG A 170 -10.03 28.56 18.42
CA ARG A 170 -9.87 29.43 17.25
C ARG A 170 -8.83 28.92 16.27
N ARG A 171 -9.11 29.09 14.97
CA ARG A 171 -8.18 28.80 13.87
C ARG A 171 -8.07 29.98 12.91
N GLU A 172 -6.84 30.29 12.51
CA GLU A 172 -6.52 31.26 11.45
C GLU A 172 -5.91 30.53 10.24
N LEU A 173 -6.30 30.96 9.04
CA LEU A 173 -5.75 30.51 7.76
C LEU A 173 -5.22 31.73 7.00
N ASP A 174 -3.94 31.68 6.63
CA ASP A 174 -3.28 32.53 5.65
C ASP A 174 -2.98 31.62 4.45
N LEU A 175 -3.74 31.76 3.37
CA LEU A 175 -3.77 30.78 2.28
C LEU A 175 -2.86 31.18 1.11
N ASP A 176 -2.32 32.40 1.10
CA ASP A 176 -1.38 32.89 0.09
C ASP A 176 0.00 33.28 0.67
N ALA A 177 0.19 33.06 1.98
CA ALA A 177 1.40 33.32 2.73
C ALA A 177 1.85 34.80 2.68
N ASP A 178 0.90 35.73 2.51
CA ASP A 178 1.19 37.17 2.51
C ASP A 178 1.33 37.76 3.94
N GLY A 179 1.05 36.95 4.96
CA GLY A 179 1.09 37.31 6.38
C GLY A 179 -0.21 37.90 6.92
N GLN A 180 -1.23 38.09 6.08
CA GLN A 180 -2.57 38.49 6.46
C GLN A 180 -3.47 37.27 6.65
N VAL A 181 -4.34 37.34 7.66
CA VAL A 181 -5.30 36.26 7.89
C VAL A 181 -6.42 36.39 6.87
N ASP A 182 -6.51 35.40 5.98
CA ASP A 182 -7.65 35.25 5.10
C ASP A 182 -8.87 34.87 5.91
N SER A 183 -8.83 33.73 6.61
CA SER A 183 -9.98 33.19 7.32
C SER A 183 -9.69 33.04 8.80
N GLU A 184 -10.57 33.58 9.62
CA GLU A 184 -10.59 33.34 11.06
C GLU A 184 -11.89 32.60 11.43
N TRP A 185 -11.75 31.44 12.06
CA TRP A 185 -12.87 30.60 12.47
C TRP A 185 -12.82 30.36 13.97
N ARG A 186 -13.94 30.63 14.65
CA ARG A 186 -14.17 30.14 16.01
C ARG A 186 -14.58 28.68 15.93
N MET A 187 -13.82 27.81 16.57
CA MET A 187 -14.08 26.38 16.58
C MET A 187 -15.23 26.11 17.57
N GLY A 188 -16.35 25.63 17.06
CA GLY A 188 -17.53 25.31 17.88
C GLY A 188 -17.44 23.91 18.52
N GLY A 189 -18.02 23.71 19.70
CA GLY A 189 -18.16 22.39 20.31
C GLY A 189 -17.07 22.08 21.35
N ARG A 190 -17.49 22.00 22.62
CA ARG A 190 -16.63 21.61 23.76
C ARG A 190 -16.66 20.12 24.07
N ASP A 191 -17.61 19.40 23.48
CA ASP A 191 -17.75 17.95 23.63
C ASP A 191 -16.79 17.25 22.65
N VAL A 192 -15.50 17.28 22.98
CA VAL A 192 -14.47 16.56 22.25
C VAL A 192 -14.37 15.11 22.73
N LYS A 193 -13.96 14.21 21.84
CA LYS A 193 -13.67 12.83 22.21
C LYS A 193 -12.22 12.72 22.65
N GLU A 194 -11.98 12.49 23.94
CA GLU A 194 -10.63 12.16 24.43
C GLU A 194 -10.16 10.81 23.88
N VAL A 195 -8.87 10.75 23.56
CA VAL A 195 -8.22 9.58 22.96
C VAL A 195 -6.96 9.25 23.75
N ASP A 196 -6.86 7.99 24.15
CA ASP A 196 -5.69 7.46 24.81
C ASP A 196 -4.51 7.42 23.85
N VAL A 197 -3.30 7.69 24.36
CA VAL A 197 -2.08 7.70 23.55
C VAL A 197 -1.59 6.27 23.34
N ASP A 198 -2.38 5.43 22.68
CA ASP A 198 -2.06 4.06 22.29
C ASP A 198 -2.46 3.79 20.84
N PHE A 199 -1.78 2.82 20.22
CA PHE A 199 -1.90 2.57 18.79
C PHE A 199 -3.33 2.22 18.35
N ARG A 200 -4.06 1.38 19.10
CA ARG A 200 -5.39 0.91 18.66
C ARG A 200 -6.41 2.04 18.74
N SER A 201 -6.44 2.75 19.86
CA SER A 201 -7.37 3.87 20.07
C SER A 201 -7.19 4.97 19.01
N ILE A 202 -5.93 5.25 18.64
CA ILE A 202 -5.58 6.24 17.62
C ILE A 202 -5.91 5.73 16.22
N SER A 203 -5.44 4.53 15.85
CA SER A 203 -5.62 3.97 14.50
C SER A 203 -7.11 3.79 14.15
N ASP A 204 -7.88 3.19 15.06
CA ASP A 204 -9.30 2.89 14.82
C ASP A 204 -10.12 4.17 14.59
N LEU A 205 -9.79 5.25 15.33
CA LEU A 205 -10.45 6.54 15.19
C LEU A 205 -9.97 7.29 13.95
N HIS A 206 -8.65 7.34 13.71
CA HIS A 206 -8.06 8.11 12.63
C HIS A 206 -8.45 7.57 11.26
N GLU A 207 -8.39 6.25 11.06
CA GLU A 207 -8.77 5.61 9.79
C GLU A 207 -10.23 5.93 9.43
N GLY A 208 -11.16 5.77 10.39
CA GLY A 208 -12.58 6.06 10.14
C GLY A 208 -12.86 7.54 9.86
N ALA A 209 -12.18 8.45 10.58
CA ALA A 209 -12.36 9.89 10.39
C ALA A 209 -11.78 10.39 9.06
N LEU A 210 -10.71 9.76 8.57
CA LEU A 210 -10.00 10.17 7.35
C LEU A 210 -10.88 10.00 6.11
N ASP A 211 -11.53 8.84 5.96
CA ASP A 211 -12.39 8.55 4.81
C ASP A 211 -13.59 9.51 4.76
N GLU A 212 -14.26 9.75 5.89
CA GLU A 212 -15.38 10.69 5.98
C GLU A 212 -14.94 12.13 5.64
N THR A 213 -13.76 12.54 6.11
CA THR A 213 -13.19 13.87 5.82
C THR A 213 -12.92 14.06 4.34
N LEU A 214 -12.32 13.08 3.69
CA LEU A 214 -12.04 13.11 2.26
C LEU A 214 -13.33 13.17 1.45
N GLN A 215 -14.31 12.32 1.77
CA GLN A 215 -15.59 12.28 1.06
C GLN A 215 -16.35 13.61 1.18
N ASP A 216 -16.54 14.10 2.41
CA ASP A 216 -17.31 15.34 2.63
C ASP A 216 -16.60 16.55 1.99
N SER A 217 -15.27 16.65 2.13
CA SER A 217 -14.48 17.71 1.50
C SER A 217 -14.56 17.65 -0.02
N GLN A 218 -14.48 16.45 -0.62
CA GLN A 218 -14.63 16.27 -2.06
C GLN A 218 -16.02 16.74 -2.54
N THR A 219 -17.09 16.40 -1.81
CA THR A 219 -18.44 16.83 -2.21
C THR A 219 -18.63 18.35 -2.12
N LEU A 220 -17.98 19.00 -1.14
CA LEU A 220 -17.97 20.46 -1.02
C LEU A 220 -17.18 21.10 -2.16
N ILE A 221 -15.97 20.61 -2.47
CA ILE A 221 -15.17 21.05 -3.61
C ILE A 221 -15.99 20.97 -4.91
N ASP A 222 -16.69 19.85 -5.13
CA ASP A 222 -17.54 19.67 -6.30
C ASP A 222 -18.68 20.69 -6.36
N ALA A 223 -19.32 21.00 -5.22
CA ALA A 223 -20.37 22.01 -5.15
C ALA A 223 -19.83 23.41 -5.50
N VAL A 224 -18.66 23.78 -4.97
CA VAL A 224 -18.01 25.06 -5.28
C VAL A 224 -17.65 25.14 -6.76
N LYS A 225 -16.96 24.11 -7.29
CA LYS A 225 -16.60 24.05 -8.71
C LYS A 225 -17.82 24.13 -9.62
N ASN A 226 -18.90 23.41 -9.28
CA ASN A 226 -20.14 23.45 -10.03
C ASN A 226 -20.80 24.83 -9.98
N TYR A 227 -20.81 25.50 -8.83
CA TYR A 227 -21.32 26.87 -8.71
C TYR A 227 -20.60 27.82 -9.66
N TYR A 228 -19.26 27.78 -9.71
CA TYR A 228 -18.47 28.57 -10.66
C TYR A 228 -18.71 28.18 -12.11
N ALA A 229 -18.72 26.88 -12.43
CA ALA A 229 -18.98 26.40 -13.79
C ALA A 229 -20.31 26.97 -14.32
N VAL A 230 -21.38 26.90 -13.53
CA VAL A 230 -22.71 27.37 -13.94
C VAL A 230 -22.79 28.90 -14.02
N THR A 231 -22.15 29.61 -13.09
CA THR A 231 -22.26 31.09 -12.98
C THR A 231 -21.24 31.87 -13.79
N ARG A 232 -20.08 31.26 -14.10
CA ARG A 232 -18.93 31.91 -14.76
C ARG A 232 -18.49 31.20 -16.02
N GLY A 233 -18.99 30.00 -16.30
CA GLY A 233 -18.62 29.22 -17.46
C GLY A 233 -17.28 28.51 -17.34
N LYS A 234 -16.63 28.55 -16.18
CA LYS A 234 -15.35 27.88 -15.92
C LYS A 234 -15.21 27.46 -14.46
N GLU A 235 -14.73 26.24 -14.22
CA GLU A 235 -14.35 25.76 -12.89
C GLU A 235 -13.07 26.46 -12.40
N PRO A 236 -13.01 26.89 -11.11
CA PRO A 236 -11.78 27.33 -10.48
C PRO A 236 -10.86 26.12 -10.26
N VAL A 237 -9.56 26.36 -10.35
CA VAL A 237 -8.52 25.35 -10.11
C VAL A 237 -7.49 25.95 -9.16
N ALA A 238 -7.25 25.27 -8.04
CA ALA A 238 -6.23 25.68 -7.09
C ALA A 238 -4.83 25.23 -7.57
N SER A 239 -3.78 25.97 -7.20
CA SER A 239 -2.40 25.59 -7.54
C SER A 239 -2.00 24.27 -6.88
N ALA A 240 -2.40 24.06 -5.62
CA ALA A 240 -2.20 22.81 -4.89
C ALA A 240 -2.86 21.61 -5.58
N GLU A 241 -4.10 21.78 -6.07
CA GLU A 241 -4.78 20.76 -6.88
C GLU A 241 -3.99 20.44 -8.15
N THR A 242 -3.52 21.47 -8.86
CA THR A 242 -2.74 21.28 -10.09
C THR A 242 -1.46 20.50 -9.82
N PHE A 243 -0.75 20.83 -8.74
CA PHE A 243 0.46 20.11 -8.34
C PHE A 243 0.16 18.65 -8.02
N PHE A 244 -0.84 18.38 -7.17
CA PHE A 244 -1.26 17.04 -6.81
C PHE A 244 -1.59 16.17 -8.04
N LEU A 245 -2.28 16.75 -9.02
CA LEU A 245 -2.73 16.01 -10.20
C LEU A 245 -1.65 15.79 -11.26
N THR A 246 -0.65 16.68 -11.35
CA THR A 246 0.26 16.72 -12.52
C THR A 246 1.74 16.56 -12.19
N LYS A 247 2.16 16.85 -10.95
CA LYS A 247 3.58 16.90 -10.58
C LYS A 247 3.94 16.00 -9.38
N LEU A 248 3.03 15.84 -8.41
CA LEU A 248 3.32 15.13 -7.17
C LEU A 248 3.86 13.72 -7.39
N GLU A 249 3.27 12.93 -8.29
CA GLU A 249 3.70 11.55 -8.55
C GLU A 249 5.18 11.43 -8.97
N SER A 250 5.70 12.44 -9.65
CA SER A 250 7.08 12.50 -10.12
C SER A 250 8.06 13.09 -9.09
N TRP A 251 7.57 13.55 -7.94
CA TRP A 251 8.42 14.02 -6.85
C TRP A 251 9.11 12.82 -6.18
N MET A 252 10.44 12.91 -6.06
CA MET A 252 11.30 11.87 -5.49
C MET A 252 11.12 10.48 -6.15
N PRO A 253 11.37 10.36 -7.46
CA PRO A 253 11.11 9.12 -8.20
C PRO A 253 11.99 7.94 -7.75
N ALA A 254 13.15 8.22 -7.14
CA ALA A 254 14.06 7.21 -6.63
C ALA A 254 13.49 6.45 -5.43
N THR A 255 12.70 7.13 -4.58
CA THR A 255 12.04 6.53 -3.41
C THR A 255 10.56 6.25 -3.65
N GLY A 256 9.95 6.89 -4.66
CA GLY A 256 8.54 6.73 -5.00
C GLY A 256 7.59 7.45 -4.04
N LEU A 257 8.09 8.34 -3.18
CA LEU A 257 7.28 9.01 -2.16
C LEU A 257 6.15 9.85 -2.74
N GLY A 258 6.38 10.60 -3.81
CA GLY A 258 5.32 11.37 -4.46
C GLY A 258 4.17 10.50 -4.98
N ALA A 259 4.50 9.36 -5.60
CA ALA A 259 3.51 8.38 -6.03
C ALA A 259 2.77 7.77 -4.83
N TYR A 260 3.48 7.54 -3.71
CA TYR A 260 2.90 7.03 -2.48
C TYR A 260 1.91 8.00 -1.85
N MET A 261 2.30 9.26 -1.63
CA MET A 261 1.43 10.33 -1.12
C MET A 261 0.15 10.47 -1.95
N ARG A 262 0.27 10.42 -3.28
CA ARG A 262 -0.87 10.46 -4.19
C ARG A 262 -1.78 9.22 -4.07
N LYS A 263 -1.21 8.08 -3.70
CA LYS A 263 -1.91 6.80 -3.54
C LYS A 263 -2.62 6.66 -2.19
N THR A 264 -2.15 7.30 -1.11
CA THR A 264 -2.72 7.13 0.24
C THR A 264 -3.83 8.13 0.58
N PRO A 265 -4.80 7.75 1.44
CA PRO A 265 -5.79 8.69 1.97
C PRO A 265 -5.15 9.85 2.75
N ALA A 266 -4.14 9.57 3.59
CA ALA A 266 -3.47 10.58 4.41
C ALA A 266 -2.73 11.62 3.56
N GLY A 267 -1.93 11.20 2.59
CA GLY A 267 -1.24 12.12 1.68
C GLY A 267 -2.20 12.92 0.80
N ALA A 268 -3.33 12.33 0.40
CA ALA A 268 -4.38 13.06 -0.32
C ALA A 268 -5.12 14.09 0.55
N ARG A 269 -5.33 13.81 1.84
CA ARG A 269 -6.03 14.72 2.76
C ARG A 269 -5.37 16.10 2.81
N PHE A 270 -4.04 16.15 2.86
CA PHE A 270 -3.28 17.40 2.83
C PHE A 270 -3.68 18.31 1.66
N TYR A 271 -3.66 17.77 0.43
CA TYR A 271 -4.01 18.53 -0.77
C TYR A 271 -5.52 18.79 -0.89
N VAL A 272 -6.37 17.88 -0.41
CA VAL A 272 -7.83 18.06 -0.40
C VAL A 272 -8.23 19.18 0.55
N ASP A 273 -7.68 19.24 1.75
CA ASP A 273 -7.93 20.30 2.73
C ASP A 273 -7.50 21.67 2.15
N LEU A 274 -6.28 21.77 1.64
CA LEU A 274 -5.76 23.02 1.07
C LEU A 274 -6.58 23.48 -0.15
N THR A 275 -6.92 22.57 -1.05
CA THR A 275 -7.77 22.87 -2.22
C THR A 275 -9.16 23.34 -1.79
N ARG A 276 -9.79 22.66 -0.83
CA ARG A 276 -11.09 23.06 -0.28
C ARG A 276 -11.01 24.49 0.24
N ASP A 277 -10.01 24.79 1.06
CA ASP A 277 -9.91 26.08 1.75
C ASP A 277 -9.60 27.23 0.76
N HIS A 278 -8.71 27.02 -0.22
CA HIS A 278 -8.49 27.97 -1.34
C HIS A 278 -9.76 28.23 -2.15
N LEU A 279 -10.52 27.19 -2.47
CA LEU A 279 -11.76 27.34 -3.23
C LEU A 279 -12.84 28.07 -2.41
N LEU A 280 -12.92 27.83 -1.10
CA LEU A 280 -13.81 28.56 -0.20
C LEU A 280 -13.41 30.03 -0.08
N GLN A 281 -12.12 30.34 0.04
CA GLN A 281 -11.63 31.73 0.02
C GLN A 281 -11.99 32.40 -1.31
N SER A 282 -11.83 31.70 -2.44
CA SER A 282 -12.15 32.25 -3.76
C SER A 282 -13.62 32.66 -3.89
N LEU A 283 -14.54 32.01 -3.17
CA LEU A 283 -15.96 32.36 -3.17
C LEU A 283 -16.26 33.74 -2.59
N ARG A 284 -15.35 34.31 -1.78
CA ARG A 284 -15.49 35.65 -1.21
C ARG A 284 -15.49 36.67 -2.34
N GLY A 285 -16.60 37.39 -2.49
CA GLY A 285 -16.85 38.31 -3.60
C GLY A 285 -17.70 37.75 -4.75
N TYR A 286 -17.98 36.43 -4.77
CA TYR A 286 -18.73 35.75 -5.84
C TYR A 286 -20.07 35.17 -5.40
N LEU A 287 -20.19 34.78 -4.12
CA LEU A 287 -21.47 34.43 -3.51
C LEU A 287 -22.40 35.66 -3.41
N GLY A 288 -23.71 35.41 -3.37
CA GLY A 288 -24.76 36.43 -3.42
C GLY A 288 -24.78 37.39 -2.21
N PRO A 289 -25.83 37.38 -1.37
CA PRO A 289 -25.86 38.20 -0.16
C PRO A 289 -24.74 37.80 0.83
N PRO A 290 -24.14 38.77 1.57
CA PRO A 290 -23.13 38.48 2.59
C PRO A 290 -23.56 37.43 3.63
N GLU A 291 -24.84 37.36 3.95
CA GLU A 291 -25.41 36.37 4.88
C GLU A 291 -25.17 34.92 4.46
N ARG A 292 -25.22 34.62 3.15
CA ARG A 292 -25.03 33.24 2.68
C ARG A 292 -23.58 32.79 2.82
N LEU A 293 -22.65 33.70 2.53
CA LEU A 293 -21.23 33.47 2.72
C LEU A 293 -20.93 33.22 4.20
N LEU A 294 -21.49 34.05 5.09
CA LEU A 294 -21.35 33.86 6.54
C LEU A 294 -21.89 32.50 7.00
N GLN A 295 -23.05 32.05 6.49
CA GLN A 295 -23.59 30.72 6.81
C GLN A 295 -22.67 29.58 6.37
N ILE A 296 -22.08 29.68 5.18
CA ILE A 296 -21.12 28.68 4.67
C ILE A 296 -19.87 28.67 5.54
N GLU A 297 -19.33 29.84 5.88
CA GLU A 297 -18.16 29.97 6.75
C GLU A 297 -18.44 29.42 8.16
N MET A 298 -19.62 29.67 8.71
CA MET A 298 -20.04 29.10 10.00
C MET A 298 -20.15 27.58 9.95
N ALA A 299 -20.69 27.01 8.86
CA ALA A 299 -20.73 25.56 8.69
C ALA A 299 -19.32 24.96 8.58
N CYS A 300 -18.42 25.59 7.83
CA CYS A 300 -17.01 25.19 7.74
C CYS A 300 -16.29 25.31 9.09
N ALA A 301 -16.54 26.39 9.85
CA ALA A 301 -16.02 26.62 11.19
C ALA A 301 -16.55 25.64 12.24
N ALA A 302 -17.64 24.92 11.93
CA ALA A 302 -18.19 23.84 12.75
C ALA A 302 -17.78 22.42 12.25
N GLY A 303 -17.01 22.32 11.16
CA GLY A 303 -16.67 21.04 10.53
C GLY A 303 -17.80 20.36 9.74
N ASP A 304 -18.92 21.07 9.54
CA ASP A 304 -20.09 20.58 8.82
C ASP A 304 -19.98 20.91 7.32
N TYR A 305 -19.08 20.20 6.64
CA TYR A 305 -18.89 20.35 5.20
C TYR A 305 -20.10 19.90 4.37
N ARG A 306 -20.98 19.05 4.93
CA ARG A 306 -22.23 18.65 4.28
C ARG A 306 -23.22 19.80 4.24
N GLU A 307 -23.37 20.53 5.34
CA GLU A 307 -24.17 21.75 5.38
C GLU A 307 -23.57 22.86 4.51
N ALA A 308 -22.26 23.07 4.56
CA ALA A 308 -21.58 24.01 3.68
C ALA A 308 -21.85 23.68 2.19
N ARG A 309 -21.77 22.41 1.80
CA ARG A 309 -22.10 21.93 0.46
C ARG A 309 -23.55 22.25 0.10
N ARG A 310 -24.51 21.95 0.99
CA ARG A 310 -25.94 22.25 0.78
C ARG A 310 -26.16 23.75 0.54
N LEU A 311 -25.56 24.60 1.37
CA LEU A 311 -25.66 26.05 1.29
C LEU A 311 -25.07 26.62 -0.01
N VAL A 312 -23.93 26.07 -0.49
CA VAL A 312 -23.35 26.42 -1.79
C VAL A 312 -24.30 26.01 -2.93
N GLY A 313 -24.89 24.81 -2.87
CA GLY A 313 -25.84 24.33 -3.88
C GLY A 313 -27.12 25.16 -3.98
N GLU A 314 -27.58 25.74 -2.88
CA GLU A 314 -28.77 26.61 -2.82
C GLU A 314 -28.50 28.07 -3.19
N ALA A 315 -27.24 28.45 -3.36
CA ALA A 315 -26.88 29.82 -3.66
C ALA A 315 -27.48 30.27 -5.00
N LYS A 316 -28.33 31.30 -4.96
CA LYS A 316 -28.95 31.86 -6.16
C LYS A 316 -27.88 32.40 -7.10
N HIS A 317 -27.93 31.96 -8.36
CA HIS A 317 -27.13 32.55 -9.42
C HIS A 317 -27.53 34.02 -9.58
N ARG A 318 -26.57 34.95 -9.55
CA ARG A 318 -26.82 36.32 -10.05
C ARG A 318 -27.33 36.19 -11.50
N SER A 319 -28.05 37.20 -11.98
CA SER A 319 -28.81 37.28 -13.26
C SER A 319 -28.03 36.98 -14.57
N SER A 320 -26.84 36.39 -14.51
CA SER A 320 -26.11 35.81 -15.61
C SER A 320 -26.82 34.57 -16.17
N PRO A 321 -26.89 34.41 -17.51
CA PRO A 321 -27.46 33.22 -18.12
C PRO A 321 -26.65 31.97 -17.73
N VAL A 322 -27.35 30.89 -17.41
CA VAL A 322 -26.77 29.57 -17.16
C VAL A 322 -25.89 29.17 -18.35
N VAL A 323 -24.60 28.95 -18.11
CA VAL A 323 -23.67 28.47 -19.13
C VAL A 323 -23.96 26.99 -19.42
N ARG A 324 -24.33 26.67 -20.66
CA ARG A 324 -24.74 25.32 -21.07
C ARG A 324 -23.59 24.33 -21.16
N ASP A 325 -22.38 24.81 -21.46
CA ASP A 325 -21.17 23.97 -21.61
C ASP A 325 -19.96 24.68 -20.98
N PRO A 326 -19.79 24.59 -19.65
CA PRO A 326 -18.71 25.28 -18.96
C PRO A 326 -17.38 24.55 -19.11
N GLU A 327 -16.28 25.30 -19.16
CA GLU A 327 -14.92 24.78 -19.08
C GLU A 327 -14.70 24.08 -17.72
N ARG A 328 -14.32 22.80 -17.76
CA ARG A 328 -14.05 21.99 -16.57
C ARG A 328 -12.60 21.58 -16.48
N SER A 329 -12.19 21.22 -15.27
CA SER A 329 -10.86 20.65 -15.02
C SER A 329 -10.70 19.38 -15.88
N PRO A 330 -9.56 19.21 -16.59
CA PRO A 330 -9.29 17.98 -17.32
C PRO A 330 -9.37 16.79 -16.38
N SER A 331 -10.06 15.73 -16.79
CA SER A 331 -10.15 14.49 -16.01
C SER A 331 -9.71 13.31 -16.87
N VAL A 332 -8.96 12.37 -16.28
CA VAL A 332 -8.47 11.16 -16.96
C VAL A 332 -9.61 10.32 -17.54
N VAL A 333 -10.81 10.45 -16.97
CA VAL A 333 -12.00 9.70 -17.38
C VAL A 333 -12.86 10.40 -18.42
N ALA A 334 -12.62 11.70 -18.69
CA ALA A 334 -13.46 12.50 -19.57
C ALA A 334 -13.43 12.04 -21.04
N THR A 335 -12.41 11.28 -21.45
CA THR A 335 -12.25 10.75 -22.81
C THR A 335 -13.06 9.48 -23.08
N PHE A 336 -13.65 8.86 -22.06
CA PHE A 336 -14.43 7.63 -22.20
C PHE A 336 -15.93 7.93 -22.33
N THR A 337 -16.68 7.02 -22.95
CA THR A 337 -18.12 7.21 -23.17
C THR A 337 -19.00 6.37 -22.24
N MET A 338 -18.43 5.33 -21.63
CA MET A 338 -19.11 4.38 -20.77
C MET A 338 -18.33 4.15 -19.47
N ARG A 339 -19.06 3.69 -18.44
CA ARG A 339 -18.52 3.26 -17.15
C ARG A 339 -19.27 2.03 -16.63
N SER A 340 -18.57 1.15 -15.94
CA SER A 340 -19.14 0.09 -15.10
C SER A 340 -18.38 0.01 -13.78
N ALA A 341 -19.07 -0.35 -12.70
CA ALA A 341 -18.46 -0.56 -11.38
C ALA A 341 -17.96 -2.00 -11.25
N LEU A 342 -16.83 -2.14 -10.55
CA LEU A 342 -16.21 -3.39 -10.18
C LEU A 342 -16.06 -3.41 -8.66
N SER A 343 -17.00 -4.08 -8.00
CA SER A 343 -17.06 -4.19 -6.54
C SER A 343 -16.17 -5.33 -6.06
N LEU A 344 -15.31 -5.06 -5.08
CA LEU A 344 -14.46 -6.04 -4.40
C LEU A 344 -14.92 -6.20 -2.97
N ARG A 345 -15.00 -7.45 -2.50
CA ARG A 345 -15.35 -7.77 -1.12
C ARG A 345 -14.46 -8.87 -0.54
N VAL A 346 -13.80 -8.57 0.57
CA VAL A 346 -13.08 -9.51 1.43
C VAL A 346 -14.06 -10.00 2.50
N GLN A 347 -14.27 -11.33 2.60
CA GLN A 347 -15.37 -11.89 3.40
C GLN A 347 -15.32 -11.56 4.89
N ASP A 348 -14.14 -11.42 5.48
CA ASP A 348 -13.97 -11.17 6.92
C ASP A 348 -13.70 -9.70 7.26
N GLY A 349 -13.77 -8.80 6.26
CA GLY A 349 -13.53 -7.38 6.46
C GLY A 349 -12.06 -6.99 6.60
N THR A 350 -11.12 -7.92 6.48
CA THR A 350 -9.68 -7.59 6.62
C THR A 350 -9.18 -6.76 5.45
N GLN A 351 -8.26 -5.85 5.77
CA GLN A 351 -7.59 -5.00 4.78
C GLN A 351 -6.78 -5.87 3.81
N ARG A 352 -6.68 -5.40 2.56
CA ARG A 352 -5.76 -5.90 1.54
C ARG A 352 -5.01 -4.73 0.92
N ARG A 353 -3.68 -4.86 0.81
CA ARG A 353 -2.82 -3.88 0.14
C ARG A 353 -2.18 -4.53 -1.06
N ASP A 354 -2.13 -3.80 -2.17
CA ASP A 354 -1.52 -4.25 -3.43
C ASP A 354 -1.97 -5.67 -3.79
N TRP A 355 -3.27 -5.94 -3.68
CA TRP A 355 -3.83 -7.27 -3.93
C TRP A 355 -4.07 -7.49 -5.42
N PRO A 356 -3.62 -8.62 -5.98
CA PRO A 356 -3.85 -8.92 -7.39
C PRO A 356 -5.32 -9.20 -7.66
N VAL A 357 -5.91 -8.42 -8.54
CA VAL A 357 -7.28 -8.62 -9.04
C VAL A 357 -7.19 -9.13 -10.45
N THR A 358 -7.92 -10.19 -10.78
CA THR A 358 -7.98 -10.76 -12.13
C THR A 358 -9.43 -11.15 -12.43
N VAL A 359 -9.95 -10.69 -13.56
CA VAL A 359 -11.32 -10.95 -14.00
C VAL A 359 -11.32 -11.32 -15.48
N SER A 360 -11.88 -12.48 -15.83
CA SER A 360 -11.99 -12.87 -17.24
C SER A 360 -12.86 -11.89 -18.03
N LEU A 361 -12.46 -11.59 -19.26
CA LEU A 361 -13.24 -10.72 -20.14
C LEU A 361 -14.61 -11.32 -20.45
N GLY A 362 -14.75 -12.65 -20.45
CA GLY A 362 -16.03 -13.32 -20.56
C GLY A 362 -16.99 -12.94 -19.42
N ARG A 363 -16.47 -12.86 -18.17
CA ARG A 363 -17.26 -12.42 -17.01
C ARG A 363 -17.61 -10.93 -17.08
N ILE A 364 -16.68 -10.08 -17.52
CA ILE A 364 -16.95 -8.65 -17.71
C ILE A 364 -18.04 -8.47 -18.77
N ARG A 365 -17.92 -9.14 -19.92
CA ARG A 365 -18.89 -9.04 -21.03
C ARG A 365 -20.26 -9.64 -20.71
N ALA A 366 -20.34 -10.58 -19.78
CA ALA A 366 -21.63 -11.06 -19.29
C ALA A 366 -22.41 -9.96 -18.53
N ALA A 367 -21.72 -9.04 -17.86
CA ALA A 367 -22.32 -7.88 -17.19
C ALA A 367 -22.40 -6.64 -18.11
N VAL A 368 -21.43 -6.48 -19.01
CA VAL A 368 -21.20 -5.31 -19.86
C VAL A 368 -20.90 -5.75 -21.30
N PRO A 369 -21.93 -6.10 -22.11
CA PRO A 369 -21.74 -6.77 -23.40
C PRO A 369 -20.89 -6.01 -24.43
N ASP A 370 -20.87 -4.69 -24.37
CA ASP A 370 -20.12 -3.81 -25.28
C ASP A 370 -18.73 -3.41 -24.75
N PHE A 371 -18.24 -4.06 -23.69
CA PHE A 371 -16.94 -3.77 -23.11
C PHE A 371 -15.80 -4.01 -24.13
N ASN A 372 -15.08 -2.94 -24.43
CA ASN A 372 -13.92 -2.92 -25.30
C ASN A 372 -12.62 -2.86 -24.46
N PRO A 373 -11.88 -3.98 -24.33
CA PRO A 373 -10.64 -4.00 -23.56
C PRO A 373 -9.53 -3.15 -24.19
N ASP A 374 -9.58 -2.89 -25.50
CA ASP A 374 -8.55 -2.13 -26.21
C ASP A 374 -8.71 -0.62 -26.02
N ASN A 375 -9.82 -0.16 -25.44
CA ASN A 375 -10.09 1.24 -25.15
C ASN A 375 -10.75 1.39 -23.79
N CYS A 376 -10.04 0.94 -22.75
CA CYS A 376 -10.50 0.99 -21.38
C CYS A 376 -9.46 1.58 -20.42
N ALA A 377 -9.91 1.89 -19.21
CA ALA A 377 -9.12 2.26 -18.05
C ALA A 377 -9.76 1.64 -16.81
N VAL A 378 -8.91 1.09 -15.93
CA VAL A 378 -9.29 0.82 -14.55
C VAL A 378 -9.00 2.08 -13.73
N VAL A 379 -9.98 2.51 -12.94
CA VAL A 379 -9.94 3.73 -12.14
C VAL A 379 -10.10 3.38 -10.67
N ALA A 380 -9.31 4.06 -9.83
CA ALA A 380 -9.25 3.88 -8.38
C ALA A 380 -10.62 4.00 -7.70
N SER A 381 -10.70 3.43 -6.50
CA SER A 381 -11.96 3.32 -5.75
C SER A 381 -12.55 4.62 -5.25
N GLU A 382 -11.70 5.62 -5.05
CA GLU A 382 -12.07 6.91 -4.50
C GLU A 382 -11.61 8.03 -5.42
N ARG A 383 -12.46 9.05 -5.52
CA ARG A 383 -12.10 10.32 -6.12
C ARG A 383 -11.42 11.18 -5.06
N ARG A 384 -10.16 11.56 -5.32
CA ARG A 384 -9.37 12.45 -4.46
C ARG A 384 -8.89 13.61 -5.32
N LEU A 385 -9.63 14.71 -5.30
CA LEU A 385 -9.64 15.83 -6.25
C LEU A 385 -10.09 15.42 -7.67
N ASP A 386 -9.49 14.39 -8.25
CA ASP A 386 -9.88 13.77 -9.52
C ASP A 386 -9.86 12.23 -9.45
N TRP A 387 -10.48 11.61 -10.45
CA TRP A 387 -10.36 10.18 -10.70
C TRP A 387 -8.93 9.84 -11.14
N ARG A 388 -8.43 8.70 -10.67
CA ARG A 388 -7.07 8.24 -10.99
C ARG A 388 -7.15 6.93 -11.76
N GLN A 389 -6.63 6.94 -12.99
CA GLN A 389 -6.40 5.72 -13.73
C GLN A 389 -5.25 4.96 -13.07
N ILE A 390 -5.46 3.66 -12.81
CA ILE A 390 -4.44 2.80 -12.21
C ILE A 390 -3.85 1.85 -13.26
N PRO A 391 -2.60 1.37 -13.04
CA PRO A 391 -1.99 0.36 -13.88
C PRO A 391 -2.88 -0.88 -14.00
N HIS A 392 -3.16 -1.28 -15.23
CA HIS A 392 -3.92 -2.47 -15.55
C HIS A 392 -3.33 -3.17 -16.77
N GLN A 393 -3.68 -4.43 -16.95
CA GLN A 393 -3.18 -5.28 -18.02
C GLN A 393 -4.33 -6.14 -18.55
N VAL A 394 -4.51 -6.17 -19.87
CA VAL A 394 -5.38 -7.14 -20.54
C VAL A 394 -4.50 -8.14 -21.27
N ASP A 395 -4.59 -9.40 -20.89
CA ASP A 395 -3.73 -10.45 -21.42
C ASP A 395 -4.36 -11.84 -21.24
N GLU A 396 -3.75 -12.88 -21.79
CA GLU A 396 -4.20 -14.26 -21.66
C GLU A 396 -3.06 -15.13 -21.07
N VAL A 397 -3.24 -15.58 -19.82
CA VAL A 397 -2.31 -16.49 -19.13
C VAL A 397 -2.75 -17.94 -19.27
N ASP A 398 -4.06 -18.20 -19.19
CA ASP A 398 -4.61 -19.54 -19.35
C ASP A 398 -5.63 -19.57 -20.50
N PRO A 399 -5.33 -20.26 -21.62
CA PRO A 399 -6.26 -20.39 -22.75
C PRO A 399 -7.61 -21.02 -22.38
N GLN A 400 -7.70 -21.78 -21.27
CA GLN A 400 -8.97 -22.34 -20.80
C GLN A 400 -9.89 -21.27 -20.17
N ILE A 401 -9.30 -20.20 -19.65
CA ILE A 401 -10.02 -19.05 -19.09
C ILE A 401 -10.25 -17.99 -20.19
N GLY A 402 -9.31 -17.87 -21.13
CA GLY A 402 -9.27 -16.83 -22.15
C GLY A 402 -8.70 -15.51 -21.60
N PRO A 403 -8.89 -14.39 -22.32
CA PRO A 403 -8.34 -13.10 -21.91
C PRO A 403 -8.91 -12.62 -20.57
N GLU A 404 -8.08 -11.96 -19.78
CA GLU A 404 -8.41 -11.43 -18.47
C GLU A 404 -7.94 -9.98 -18.34
N LEU A 405 -8.68 -9.18 -17.59
CA LEU A 405 -8.26 -7.88 -17.09
C LEU A 405 -7.67 -8.06 -15.68
N SER A 406 -6.48 -7.53 -15.46
CA SER A 406 -5.81 -7.55 -14.16
C SER A 406 -5.31 -6.18 -13.71
N PHE A 407 -5.29 -5.95 -12.41
CA PHE A 407 -4.76 -4.74 -11.76
C PHE A 407 -4.45 -5.01 -10.28
N MET A 408 -3.70 -4.11 -9.63
CA MET A 408 -3.44 -4.17 -8.19
C MET A 408 -4.45 -3.29 -7.44
N ALA A 409 -5.05 -3.81 -6.37
CA ALA A 409 -6.08 -3.12 -5.60
C ALA A 409 -5.73 -3.04 -4.11
N ASP A 410 -6.11 -1.92 -3.50
CA ASP A 410 -6.20 -1.80 -2.05
C ASP A 410 -7.67 -1.97 -1.67
N VAL A 411 -7.93 -2.85 -0.70
CA VAL A 411 -9.24 -2.99 -0.06
C VAL A 411 -9.09 -2.52 1.38
N PRO A 412 -9.79 -1.45 1.80
CA PRO A 412 -9.63 -0.88 3.14
C PRO A 412 -10.18 -1.80 4.23
N THR A 413 -9.95 -1.40 5.49
CA THR A 413 -10.60 -1.99 6.66
C THR A 413 -12.12 -1.99 6.47
N GLY A 414 -12.80 -3.09 6.80
CA GLY A 414 -14.21 -3.30 6.44
C GLY A 414 -14.40 -4.09 5.13
N GLY A 415 -13.31 -4.31 4.38
CA GLY A 415 -13.22 -5.31 3.32
C GLY A 415 -14.04 -5.01 2.07
N GLN A 416 -14.32 -3.74 1.75
CA GLN A 416 -15.06 -3.37 0.54
C GLN A 416 -14.38 -2.22 -0.20
N ALA A 417 -14.28 -2.34 -1.53
CA ALA A 417 -13.81 -1.27 -2.41
C ALA A 417 -14.51 -1.37 -3.77
N THR A 418 -14.80 -0.23 -4.40
CA THR A 418 -15.46 -0.19 -5.72
C THR A 418 -14.56 0.51 -6.72
N TYR A 419 -13.91 -0.25 -7.59
CA TYR A 419 -13.14 0.30 -8.70
C TYR A 419 -14.05 0.51 -9.91
N TYR A 420 -13.60 1.29 -10.88
CA TYR A 420 -14.42 1.59 -12.06
C TYR A 420 -13.71 1.20 -13.36
N LEU A 421 -14.46 0.58 -14.26
CA LEU A 421 -14.07 0.34 -15.65
C LEU A 421 -14.63 1.47 -16.49
N TYR A 422 -13.78 2.40 -16.91
CA TYR A 422 -14.13 3.38 -17.93
C TYR A 422 -13.73 2.84 -19.30
N TYR A 423 -14.61 2.95 -20.29
CA TYR A 423 -14.32 2.43 -21.63
C TYR A 423 -15.10 3.16 -22.71
N SER A 424 -14.65 3.01 -23.94
CA SER A 424 -15.40 3.41 -25.13
C SER A 424 -15.62 2.15 -26.00
N PRO A 425 -16.86 1.83 -26.41
CA PRO A 425 -17.16 0.59 -27.15
C PRO A 425 -16.39 0.40 -28.45
N THR A 426 -15.81 1.48 -28.99
CA THR A 426 -15.02 1.48 -30.22
C THR A 426 -13.68 2.19 -30.02
N GLY A 427 -12.78 2.02 -30.99
CA GLY A 427 -11.45 2.61 -30.97
C GLY A 427 -10.43 1.80 -30.16
N ARG A 428 -9.22 2.35 -30.06
CA ARG A 428 -8.10 1.76 -29.33
C ARG A 428 -7.35 2.88 -28.60
N ARG A 429 -6.86 2.57 -27.41
CA ARG A 429 -6.00 3.42 -26.60
C ARG A 429 -4.89 2.57 -25.99
N GLU A 430 -3.65 3.01 -26.15
CA GLU A 430 -2.54 2.39 -25.43
C GLU A 430 -2.41 3.05 -24.06
N ALA A 431 -2.41 2.24 -23.00
CA ALA A 431 -2.11 2.70 -21.65
C ALA A 431 -0.60 2.51 -21.39
N GLY A 432 0.13 3.62 -21.33
CA GLY A 432 1.59 3.64 -21.16
C GLY A 432 2.00 3.54 -19.69
N PHE A 433 1.80 2.39 -19.05
CA PHE A 433 2.28 2.16 -17.68
C PHE A 433 3.70 1.59 -17.67
N PRO A 434 4.57 2.03 -16.74
CA PRO A 434 5.87 1.40 -16.53
C PRO A 434 5.71 -0.08 -16.20
N ARG A 435 6.59 -0.92 -16.74
CA ARG A 435 6.60 -2.35 -16.38
C ARG A 435 7.02 -2.50 -14.92
N ARG A 436 6.32 -3.38 -14.20
CA ARG A 436 6.65 -3.79 -12.82
C ARG A 436 6.85 -5.31 -12.71
N THR A 437 6.74 -6.02 -13.81
CA THR A 437 7.01 -7.44 -13.94
C THR A 437 7.74 -7.73 -15.25
N SER A 438 8.49 -8.82 -15.33
CA SER A 438 9.18 -9.25 -16.55
C SER A 438 9.31 -10.77 -16.64
N THR A 439 9.70 -11.23 -17.81
CA THR A 439 10.08 -12.61 -18.10
C THR A 439 11.36 -12.62 -18.92
N ALA A 440 12.14 -13.68 -18.79
CA ALA A 440 13.26 -13.99 -19.67
C ALA A 440 13.34 -15.49 -19.93
N GLU A 441 14.08 -15.85 -20.97
CA GLU A 441 14.30 -17.23 -21.35
C GLU A 441 15.70 -17.36 -21.94
N ASP A 442 16.35 -18.49 -21.67
CA ASP A 442 17.57 -18.94 -22.31
C ASP A 442 18.75 -17.95 -22.29
N TRP A 443 18.81 -17.06 -21.29
CA TRP A 443 20.04 -16.29 -21.01
C TRP A 443 21.21 -17.22 -20.66
N VAL A 444 20.91 -18.37 -20.07
CA VAL A 444 21.75 -19.58 -20.06
C VAL A 444 20.80 -20.76 -20.24
N PRO A 445 20.79 -21.49 -21.37
CA PRO A 445 19.85 -22.60 -21.54
C PRO A 445 20.01 -23.71 -20.49
N PRO A 446 18.92 -24.31 -19.98
CA PRO A 446 17.53 -24.16 -20.41
C PRO A 446 16.70 -23.24 -19.49
N ASN A 447 17.26 -22.15 -18.96
CA ASN A 447 16.54 -21.29 -18.02
C ASN A 447 15.27 -20.66 -18.59
N ILE A 448 14.27 -20.47 -17.72
CA ILE A 448 13.13 -19.57 -17.92
C ILE A 448 12.82 -18.87 -16.61
N GLY A 449 12.52 -17.57 -16.68
CA GLY A 449 12.36 -16.71 -15.52
C GLY A 449 11.09 -15.85 -15.58
N TRP A 450 10.53 -15.57 -14.41
CA TRP A 450 9.40 -14.67 -14.20
C TRP A 450 9.61 -13.88 -12.91
N GLU A 451 9.34 -12.57 -12.95
CA GLU A 451 9.64 -11.69 -11.82
C GLU A 451 8.57 -10.63 -11.60
N SER A 452 8.52 -10.16 -10.35
CA SER A 452 8.01 -8.84 -9.99
C SER A 452 9.18 -7.91 -9.69
N ASN A 453 8.87 -6.64 -9.44
CA ASN A 453 9.83 -5.69 -8.89
C ASN A 453 10.39 -6.16 -7.53
N ARG A 454 9.65 -6.97 -6.75
CA ARG A 454 10.07 -7.41 -5.40
C ARG A 454 10.89 -8.70 -5.39
N CYS A 455 10.65 -9.63 -6.31
CA CYS A 455 11.36 -10.93 -6.36
C CYS A 455 11.41 -11.49 -7.78
N ALA A 456 12.41 -12.32 -8.07
CA ALA A 456 12.55 -13.00 -9.36
C ALA A 456 12.77 -14.51 -9.16
N TYR A 457 12.11 -15.31 -9.98
CA TYR A 457 12.12 -16.78 -9.91
C TYR A 457 12.49 -17.37 -11.26
N ARG A 458 13.23 -18.47 -11.25
CA ARG A 458 13.56 -19.21 -12.47
C ARG A 458 13.27 -20.69 -12.32
N ALA A 459 13.16 -21.34 -13.46
CA ALA A 459 13.19 -22.78 -13.57
C ALA A 459 14.25 -23.24 -14.58
N TYR A 460 14.93 -24.32 -14.26
CA TYR A 460 15.84 -25.02 -15.17
C TYR A 460 15.78 -26.52 -14.89
N TRP A 461 15.62 -27.33 -15.94
CA TRP A 461 15.39 -28.77 -15.82
C TRP A 461 14.25 -29.16 -14.85
N GLY A 462 13.24 -28.30 -14.67
CA GLY A 462 12.12 -28.53 -13.73
C GLY A 462 12.39 -28.19 -12.26
N GLN A 463 13.62 -27.81 -11.92
CA GLN A 463 13.98 -27.34 -10.58
C GLN A 463 13.68 -25.84 -10.49
N PHE A 464 13.08 -25.40 -9.37
CA PHE A 464 12.71 -24.00 -9.15
C PHE A 464 13.71 -23.29 -8.25
N ASP A 465 14.00 -22.05 -8.55
CA ASP A 465 15.07 -21.27 -7.95
C ASP A 465 14.65 -19.79 -7.85
N PHE A 466 15.33 -18.99 -7.05
CA PHE A 466 15.02 -17.58 -6.88
C PHE A 466 16.27 -16.71 -6.76
N PHE A 467 16.10 -15.47 -7.20
CA PHE A 467 17.08 -14.41 -7.04
C PHE A 467 16.70 -13.53 -5.86
N GLY A 468 17.62 -13.38 -4.90
CA GLY A 468 17.46 -12.45 -3.79
C GLY A 468 17.76 -11.03 -4.26
N LYS A 469 16.77 -10.12 -4.15
CA LYS A 469 16.90 -8.71 -4.55
C LYS A 469 17.16 -7.80 -3.35
N LYS A 470 17.93 -6.73 -3.55
CA LYS A 470 18.10 -5.59 -2.62
C LYS A 470 17.29 -4.36 -3.00
N THR A 471 16.87 -4.29 -4.27
CA THR A 471 16.17 -3.15 -4.84
C THR A 471 14.94 -3.62 -5.60
N ASP A 472 13.97 -2.72 -5.75
CA ASP A 472 12.69 -3.00 -6.42
C ASP A 472 12.80 -2.94 -7.96
N GLN A 473 13.95 -3.32 -8.53
CA GLN A 473 14.17 -3.25 -9.97
C GLN A 473 13.89 -4.59 -10.68
N LEU A 474 13.54 -4.51 -11.96
CA LEU A 474 13.45 -5.66 -12.86
C LEU A 474 14.84 -6.06 -13.33
N ILE A 475 15.19 -7.34 -13.27
CA ILE A 475 16.53 -7.83 -13.59
C ILE A 475 16.59 -8.60 -14.90
N TYR A 476 15.47 -9.12 -15.41
CA TYR A 476 15.50 -10.05 -16.54
C TYR A 476 15.88 -9.44 -17.89
N ASP A 477 15.70 -8.14 -18.06
CA ASP A 477 16.15 -7.45 -19.27
C ASP A 477 17.68 -7.41 -19.38
N ASP A 478 18.38 -7.48 -18.24
CA ASP A 478 19.84 -7.31 -18.14
C ASP A 478 20.57 -8.52 -17.53
N ILE A 479 19.85 -9.59 -17.16
CA ILE A 479 20.38 -10.71 -16.38
C ILE A 479 21.61 -11.41 -17.00
N GLY A 480 21.73 -11.39 -18.34
CA GLY A 480 22.84 -12.00 -19.06
C GLY A 480 24.08 -11.13 -19.20
N LYS A 481 24.05 -9.85 -18.77
CA LYS A 481 25.16 -8.90 -18.99
C LYS A 481 26.30 -9.03 -17.97
N GLN A 482 26.03 -9.61 -16.81
CA GLN A 482 27.00 -9.81 -15.73
C GLN A 482 26.72 -11.14 -15.01
N SER A 483 27.71 -11.65 -14.28
CA SER A 483 27.51 -12.85 -13.48
C SER A 483 26.46 -12.58 -12.38
N TYR A 484 25.47 -13.46 -12.29
CA TYR A 484 24.47 -13.46 -11.21
C TYR A 484 24.86 -14.38 -10.04
N HIS A 485 25.96 -15.13 -10.18
CA HIS A 485 26.49 -16.00 -9.11
C HIS A 485 27.34 -15.25 -8.08
N GLU A 486 27.65 -13.99 -8.36
CA GLU A 486 28.28 -13.05 -7.42
C GLU A 486 27.25 -12.01 -6.98
N GLU A 487 27.44 -11.47 -5.77
CA GLU A 487 26.56 -10.41 -5.28
C GLU A 487 26.82 -9.11 -6.03
N VAL A 488 25.81 -8.61 -6.74
CA VAL A 488 25.84 -7.35 -7.48
C VAL A 488 24.93 -6.31 -6.82
N GLU A 489 24.80 -5.13 -7.45
CA GLU A 489 23.99 -4.02 -6.94
C GLU A 489 22.54 -4.44 -6.68
N TRP A 490 21.91 -5.13 -7.63
CA TRP A 490 20.52 -5.56 -7.51
C TRP A 490 20.36 -6.75 -6.56
N GLY A 491 21.38 -7.60 -6.37
CA GLY A 491 21.27 -8.82 -5.58
C GLY A 491 22.12 -10.00 -6.07
N ILE A 492 21.61 -11.22 -5.90
CA ILE A 492 22.32 -12.46 -6.24
C ILE A 492 21.35 -13.61 -6.57
N ASP A 493 21.82 -14.60 -7.33
CA ASP A 493 21.24 -15.95 -7.37
C ASP A 493 21.35 -16.62 -6.00
N ALA A 494 20.22 -16.72 -5.29
CA ALA A 494 20.22 -16.90 -3.84
C ALA A 494 20.06 -18.37 -3.41
N LEU A 495 19.87 -19.30 -4.34
CA LEU A 495 19.61 -20.69 -4.00
C LEU A 495 20.37 -21.68 -4.88
N HIS A 496 20.99 -22.66 -4.22
CA HIS A 496 21.57 -23.83 -4.88
C HIS A 496 20.62 -25.01 -4.70
N VAL A 497 20.04 -25.50 -5.79
CA VAL A 497 19.02 -26.55 -5.74
C VAL A 497 19.61 -27.97 -5.68
N GLY A 498 20.84 -28.17 -6.17
CA GLY A 498 21.50 -29.48 -6.21
C GLY A 498 20.66 -30.55 -6.92
N ASN A 499 20.36 -31.63 -6.21
CA ASN A 499 19.51 -32.74 -6.70
C ASN A 499 18.04 -32.63 -6.31
N ALA A 500 17.66 -31.63 -5.51
CA ALA A 500 16.30 -31.43 -5.01
C ALA A 500 15.43 -30.70 -6.06
N SER A 501 14.13 -30.60 -5.79
CA SER A 501 13.20 -29.82 -6.61
C SER A 501 13.39 -28.30 -6.50
N GLY A 502 14.20 -27.84 -5.53
CA GLY A 502 14.47 -26.42 -5.29
C GLY A 502 13.40 -25.75 -4.43
N LEU A 503 12.87 -24.60 -4.87
CA LEU A 503 11.81 -23.83 -4.20
C LEU A 503 10.46 -24.04 -4.90
N GLY A 504 9.78 -25.14 -4.57
CA GLY A 504 8.44 -25.46 -5.05
C GLY A 504 8.37 -26.29 -6.32
N GLY A 505 9.50 -26.73 -6.89
CA GLY A 505 9.49 -27.70 -7.98
C GLY A 505 8.73 -28.97 -7.60
N LEU A 506 8.20 -29.69 -8.59
CA LEU A 506 7.20 -30.74 -8.35
C LEU A 506 7.78 -32.16 -8.36
N THR A 507 7.17 -33.01 -7.53
CA THR A 507 7.20 -34.47 -7.65
C THR A 507 5.77 -35.00 -7.82
N LEU A 508 5.56 -35.89 -8.78
CA LEU A 508 4.30 -36.62 -8.95
C LEU A 508 4.32 -37.90 -8.13
N TYR A 509 3.24 -38.20 -7.43
CA TYR A 509 3.02 -39.52 -6.83
C TYR A 509 1.88 -40.21 -7.57
N VAL A 510 2.15 -41.42 -8.08
CA VAL A 510 1.13 -42.30 -8.66
C VAL A 510 1.05 -43.54 -7.78
N ASP A 511 -0.11 -43.77 -7.15
CA ASP A 511 -0.32 -44.86 -6.20
C ASP A 511 0.81 -44.93 -5.14
N ASP A 512 1.10 -43.77 -4.54
CA ASP A 512 2.15 -43.54 -3.54
C ASP A 512 3.61 -43.74 -4.01
N LYS A 513 3.84 -44.07 -5.28
CA LYS A 513 5.19 -44.12 -5.87
C LYS A 513 5.62 -42.75 -6.42
N PRO A 514 6.79 -42.21 -6.01
CA PRO A 514 7.27 -40.91 -6.48
C PRO A 514 7.91 -40.97 -7.87
N TYR A 515 7.66 -39.93 -8.67
CA TYR A 515 8.24 -39.65 -9.98
C TYR A 515 8.63 -38.18 -10.03
N LEU A 516 9.93 -37.89 -10.19
CA LEU A 516 10.44 -36.53 -10.21
C LEU A 516 9.94 -35.81 -11.47
N ILE A 517 9.51 -34.55 -11.33
CA ILE A 517 9.22 -33.65 -12.45
C ILE A 517 10.39 -32.67 -12.59
N HIS A 518 11.61 -33.20 -12.50
CA HIS A 518 12.85 -32.48 -12.70
C HIS A 518 13.98 -33.44 -13.09
N ASN A 519 15.00 -32.93 -13.77
CA ASN A 519 16.19 -33.69 -14.19
C ASN A 519 17.44 -33.07 -13.52
N PRO A 520 17.82 -33.50 -12.30
CA PRO A 520 18.99 -33.00 -11.61
C PRO A 520 20.25 -32.98 -12.48
N SER A 521 20.93 -31.85 -12.56
CA SER A 521 22.11 -31.66 -13.42
C SER A 521 21.87 -32.07 -14.89
N GLY A 522 20.63 -31.91 -15.38
CA GLY A 522 20.22 -32.31 -16.72
C GLY A 522 20.07 -33.83 -16.93
N LYS A 523 20.19 -34.64 -15.87
CA LYS A 523 20.10 -36.11 -15.94
C LYS A 523 18.69 -36.57 -15.59
N GLY A 524 17.99 -37.12 -16.57
CA GLY A 524 16.66 -37.70 -16.39
C GLY A 524 15.92 -37.84 -17.71
N ASN A 525 14.71 -38.40 -17.65
CA ASN A 525 13.91 -38.73 -18.83
C ASN A 525 12.76 -37.73 -19.07
N VAL A 526 12.54 -36.78 -18.16
CA VAL A 526 11.45 -35.80 -18.28
C VAL A 526 11.79 -34.83 -19.39
N ARG A 527 10.86 -34.60 -20.31
CA ARG A 527 10.99 -33.60 -21.37
C ARG A 527 10.22 -32.36 -20.98
N PHE A 528 10.86 -31.20 -21.09
CA PHE A 528 10.26 -29.91 -20.78
C PHE A 528 10.06 -29.09 -22.05
N ALA A 529 8.85 -28.57 -22.22
CA ALA A 529 8.57 -27.42 -23.07
C ALA A 529 8.30 -26.21 -22.18
N LYS A 530 8.66 -25.02 -22.64
CA LYS A 530 8.54 -23.79 -21.85
C LYS A 530 8.16 -22.62 -22.75
N LYS A 531 7.49 -21.62 -22.19
CA LYS A 531 7.02 -20.46 -22.93
C LYS A 531 6.87 -19.25 -22.03
N GLN A 532 7.39 -18.10 -22.46
CA GLN A 532 7.01 -16.81 -21.89
C GLN A 532 5.60 -16.44 -22.37
N LEU A 533 4.68 -16.15 -21.44
CA LEU A 533 3.29 -15.84 -21.77
C LEU A 533 3.08 -14.33 -21.81
N VAL A 534 3.31 -13.66 -20.68
CA VAL A 534 2.99 -12.24 -20.49
C VAL A 534 4.03 -11.58 -19.59
N LYS A 535 4.19 -10.27 -19.76
CA LYS A 535 4.89 -9.37 -18.85
C LYS A 535 4.30 -7.96 -18.98
N GLY A 536 4.37 -7.17 -17.93
CA GLY A 536 3.82 -5.82 -18.00
C GLY A 536 3.72 -5.10 -16.66
N PRO A 537 2.82 -4.12 -16.55
CA PRO A 537 2.69 -3.30 -15.34
C PRO A 537 2.05 -4.05 -14.16
N VAL A 538 1.36 -5.18 -14.39
CA VAL A 538 0.61 -5.87 -13.33
C VAL A 538 1.14 -7.27 -13.05
N ARG A 539 1.35 -8.08 -14.09
CA ARG A 539 1.75 -9.48 -13.92
C ARG A 539 2.67 -9.98 -15.02
N ALA A 540 3.55 -10.90 -14.65
CA ALA A 540 4.31 -11.73 -15.55
C ALA A 540 3.89 -13.19 -15.37
N ALA A 541 3.88 -13.94 -16.47
CA ALA A 541 3.63 -15.38 -16.41
C ALA A 541 4.45 -16.16 -17.43
N ILE A 542 4.81 -17.37 -17.04
CA ILE A 542 5.42 -18.38 -17.91
C ILE A 542 4.63 -19.68 -17.83
N GLU A 543 4.81 -20.53 -18.84
CA GLU A 543 4.34 -21.90 -18.86
C GLU A 543 5.52 -22.87 -18.92
N ILE A 544 5.40 -23.98 -18.19
CA ILE A 544 6.28 -25.15 -18.30
C ILE A 544 5.39 -26.39 -18.45
N ALA A 545 5.63 -27.19 -19.49
CA ALA A 545 4.98 -28.48 -19.69
C ALA A 545 6.00 -29.61 -19.56
N ALA A 546 5.69 -30.61 -18.75
CA ALA A 546 6.52 -31.78 -18.48
C ALA A 546 5.84 -33.05 -18.98
N GLU A 547 6.59 -33.86 -19.74
CA GLU A 547 6.15 -35.14 -20.30
C GLU A 547 7.19 -36.24 -20.05
N GLY A 548 6.80 -37.51 -20.21
CA GLY A 548 7.71 -38.64 -20.01
C GLY A 548 8.07 -38.87 -18.53
N ILE A 549 7.20 -38.42 -17.63
CA ILE A 549 7.39 -38.46 -16.17
C ILE A 549 7.29 -39.91 -15.66
N VAL A 550 6.28 -40.65 -16.13
CA VAL A 550 6.04 -42.04 -15.77
C VAL A 550 6.25 -42.91 -17.00
N PRO A 551 7.22 -43.86 -16.99
CA PRO A 551 7.54 -44.67 -18.18
C PRO A 551 6.34 -45.39 -18.80
N ASP A 552 5.43 -45.91 -17.97
CA ASP A 552 4.27 -46.70 -18.41
C ASP A 552 3.01 -45.86 -18.69
N GLN A 553 3.10 -44.52 -18.60
CA GLN A 553 2.00 -43.60 -18.88
C GLN A 553 2.46 -42.47 -19.82
N PRO A 554 2.66 -42.75 -21.13
CA PRO A 554 3.22 -41.78 -22.07
C PRO A 554 2.31 -40.56 -22.33
N ASP A 555 1.00 -40.70 -22.10
CA ASP A 555 0.02 -39.62 -22.23
C ASP A 555 -0.05 -38.71 -20.99
N LEU A 556 0.65 -39.07 -19.90
CA LEU A 556 0.67 -38.28 -18.68
C LEU A 556 1.49 -37.00 -18.89
N LYS A 557 0.86 -35.86 -18.65
CA LYS A 557 1.49 -34.54 -18.73
C LYS A 557 1.22 -33.73 -17.47
N VAL A 558 2.21 -32.95 -17.06
CA VAL A 558 2.02 -31.90 -16.05
C VAL A 558 2.32 -30.55 -16.67
N ARG A 559 1.33 -29.65 -16.66
CA ARG A 559 1.47 -28.26 -17.07
C ARG A 559 1.56 -27.37 -15.84
N MET A 560 2.46 -26.41 -15.83
CA MET A 560 2.68 -25.44 -14.75
C MET A 560 2.60 -24.03 -15.31
N LEU A 561 1.68 -23.22 -14.79
CA LEU A 561 1.66 -21.78 -14.97
C LEU A 561 2.31 -21.14 -13.75
N CYS A 562 3.35 -20.33 -13.96
CA CYS A 562 4.04 -19.62 -12.89
C CYS A 562 3.81 -18.12 -13.06
N ILE A 563 3.24 -17.47 -12.06
CA ILE A 563 2.71 -16.10 -12.15
C ILE A 563 3.31 -15.26 -11.01
N SER A 564 3.86 -14.10 -11.35
CA SER A 564 4.27 -13.07 -10.38
C SER A 564 3.48 -11.80 -10.62
N TYR A 565 3.05 -11.16 -9.53
CA TYR A 565 2.32 -9.89 -9.54
C TYR A 565 3.21 -8.75 -9.07
N ALA A 566 3.01 -7.57 -9.64
CA ALA A 566 3.68 -6.34 -9.23
C ALA A 566 3.49 -6.12 -7.72
N GLU A 567 4.51 -5.58 -7.05
CA GLU A 567 4.53 -5.27 -5.62
C GLU A 567 4.39 -6.50 -4.68
N ARG A 568 4.40 -7.73 -5.23
CA ARG A 568 4.30 -8.98 -4.46
C ARG A 568 5.61 -9.78 -4.53
N GLN A 569 5.99 -10.39 -3.40
CA GLN A 569 7.22 -11.20 -3.29
C GLN A 569 6.96 -12.66 -3.66
N GLU A 570 5.79 -13.18 -3.30
CA GLU A 570 5.39 -14.53 -3.66
C GLU A 570 5.14 -14.70 -5.15
N SER A 571 5.23 -15.94 -5.62
CA SER A 571 4.72 -16.33 -6.94
C SER A 571 3.66 -17.41 -6.81
N GLU A 572 2.57 -17.25 -7.56
CA GLU A 572 1.51 -18.23 -7.68
C GLU A 572 1.86 -19.27 -8.76
N ILE A 573 1.74 -20.55 -8.41
CA ILE A 573 1.91 -21.67 -9.33
C ILE A 573 0.59 -22.43 -9.45
N ARG A 574 0.14 -22.64 -10.70
CA ARG A 574 -1.00 -23.50 -11.03
C ARG A 574 -0.51 -24.69 -11.83
N ALA A 575 -0.63 -25.88 -11.27
CA ALA A 575 -0.27 -27.12 -11.92
C ALA A 575 -1.50 -27.92 -12.34
N THR A 576 -1.52 -28.49 -13.54
CA THR A 576 -2.58 -29.37 -14.03
C THR A 576 -1.97 -30.69 -14.46
N VAL A 577 -2.55 -31.80 -13.98
CA VAL A 577 -2.18 -33.17 -14.38
C VAL A 577 -3.23 -33.70 -15.36
N ALA A 578 -2.78 -34.14 -16.54
CA ALA A 578 -3.63 -34.77 -17.54
C ALA A 578 -3.11 -36.17 -17.88
N GLY A 579 -4.00 -37.08 -18.27
CA GLY A 579 -3.65 -38.41 -18.78
C GLY A 579 -3.18 -39.43 -17.73
N ALA A 580 -3.28 -39.11 -16.44
CA ALA A 580 -2.87 -40.01 -15.37
C ALA A 580 -3.85 -41.17 -15.15
N LYS A 581 -3.30 -42.36 -14.86
CA LYS A 581 -4.02 -43.55 -14.40
C LYS A 581 -3.60 -43.86 -12.96
N GLY A 582 -4.58 -44.11 -12.09
CA GLY A 582 -4.35 -44.36 -10.65
C GLY A 582 -4.57 -43.12 -9.80
N LYS A 583 -4.33 -43.24 -8.49
CA LYS A 583 -4.45 -42.13 -7.55
C LYS A 583 -3.22 -41.22 -7.70
N VAL A 584 -3.46 -39.93 -7.92
CA VAL A 584 -2.40 -38.94 -8.10
C VAL A 584 -2.34 -37.91 -6.98
N LEU A 585 -1.12 -37.57 -6.56
CA LEU A 585 -0.82 -36.41 -5.73
C LEU A 585 0.32 -35.63 -6.40
N LEU A 586 0.33 -34.30 -6.26
CA LEU A 586 1.49 -33.48 -6.58
C LEU A 586 2.13 -32.98 -5.30
N ALA A 587 3.45 -32.96 -5.28
CA ALA A 587 4.21 -32.54 -4.11
C ALA A 587 5.23 -31.46 -4.46
N PRO A 588 4.90 -30.18 -4.22
CA PRO A 588 5.89 -29.10 -4.17
C PRO A 588 6.96 -29.40 -3.11
N GLY A 589 8.23 -29.22 -3.45
CA GLY A 589 9.35 -29.50 -2.55
C GLY A 589 10.20 -28.27 -2.21
N LEU A 590 10.80 -28.28 -1.02
CA LEU A 590 11.80 -27.34 -0.54
C LEU A 590 13.13 -28.07 -0.32
N VAL A 591 14.19 -27.65 -1.02
CA VAL A 591 15.56 -28.10 -0.74
C VAL A 591 15.95 -27.80 0.71
N LYS A 592 16.72 -28.69 1.35
CA LYS A 592 17.23 -28.46 2.70
C LYS A 592 18.47 -27.58 2.68
N LEU A 593 18.48 -26.55 3.52
CA LEU A 593 19.63 -25.66 3.65
C LEU A 593 20.56 -26.12 4.79
N PRO A 594 21.87 -25.90 4.67
CA PRO A 594 22.77 -26.02 5.80
C PRO A 594 22.31 -25.21 7.02
N ARG A 595 22.26 -25.88 8.19
CA ARG A 595 21.89 -25.26 9.48
C ARG A 595 20.50 -24.61 9.47
N GLU A 596 19.59 -25.09 8.66
CA GLU A 596 18.22 -24.59 8.64
C GLU A 596 17.46 -24.91 9.93
N GLN A 597 16.49 -24.05 10.23
CA GLN A 597 15.33 -24.42 11.03
C GLN A 597 14.11 -24.41 10.11
N ALA A 598 13.25 -25.42 10.26
CA ALA A 598 12.08 -25.61 9.42
C ALA A 598 10.80 -25.65 10.25
N PHE A 599 9.69 -25.28 9.62
CA PHE A 599 8.35 -25.38 10.16
C PHE A 599 7.40 -25.93 9.10
N SER A 600 6.31 -26.55 9.54
CA SER A 600 5.25 -27.02 8.66
C SER A 600 3.95 -27.16 9.42
N ASP A 601 2.85 -26.91 8.74
CA ASP A 601 1.51 -27.16 9.25
C ASP A 601 0.67 -27.72 8.09
N VAL A 602 0.39 -29.03 8.14
CA VAL A 602 -0.32 -29.75 7.07
C VAL A 602 -1.77 -29.26 6.94
N ASP A 603 -2.44 -29.01 8.06
CA ASP A 603 -3.82 -28.51 8.06
C ASP A 603 -3.89 -27.10 7.49
N LYS A 604 -2.85 -26.30 7.74
CA LYS A 604 -2.71 -24.97 7.15
C LYS A 604 -2.15 -24.97 5.72
N GLY A 605 -1.63 -26.09 5.23
CA GLY A 605 -0.95 -26.17 3.95
C GLY A 605 0.31 -25.31 3.88
N THR A 606 1.06 -25.17 4.97
CA THR A 606 2.31 -24.38 4.99
C THR A 606 3.53 -25.26 5.22
N LEU A 607 4.62 -24.96 4.52
CA LEU A 607 5.94 -25.56 4.68
C LEU A 607 6.99 -24.48 4.47
N GLY A 608 7.93 -24.31 5.39
CA GLY A 608 8.99 -23.31 5.23
C GLY A 608 10.25 -23.62 6.02
N SER A 609 11.34 -22.95 5.65
CA SER A 609 12.61 -23.00 6.36
C SER A 609 13.35 -21.67 6.31
N TRP A 610 14.22 -21.47 7.29
CA TRP A 610 15.17 -20.36 7.36
C TRP A 610 16.56 -20.93 7.64
N GLY A 611 17.54 -20.67 6.79
CA GLY A 611 18.85 -21.31 6.90
C GLY A 611 19.94 -20.67 6.07
N TYR A 612 21.17 -21.16 6.26
CA TYR A 612 22.37 -20.68 5.58
C TYR A 612 22.57 -21.43 4.27
N GLN A 613 22.83 -20.72 3.17
CA GLN A 613 23.19 -21.34 1.90
C GLN A 613 24.72 -21.51 1.77
N GLN A 614 25.42 -20.43 1.47
CA GLN A 614 26.89 -20.37 1.36
C GLN A 614 27.41 -18.97 1.68
N GLU A 615 28.72 -18.76 1.72
CA GLU A 615 29.30 -17.52 2.27
C GLU A 615 28.87 -16.25 1.50
N VAL A 616 28.91 -16.31 0.17
CA VAL A 616 28.52 -15.18 -0.68
C VAL A 616 27.01 -14.90 -0.63
N ILE A 617 26.17 -15.88 -0.26
CA ILE A 617 24.72 -15.71 -0.16
C ILE A 617 24.31 -15.36 1.28
N GLY A 618 24.79 -16.09 2.28
CA GLY A 618 24.35 -15.99 3.67
C GLY A 618 23.03 -16.73 3.90
N ASP A 619 22.16 -16.12 4.70
CA ASP A 619 20.90 -16.74 5.13
C ASP A 619 19.75 -16.40 4.17
N ILE A 620 18.91 -17.39 3.90
CA ILE A 620 17.71 -17.28 3.07
C ILE A 620 16.51 -17.94 3.76
N GLY A 621 15.33 -17.47 3.40
CA GLY A 621 14.04 -18.07 3.73
C GLY A 621 13.41 -18.67 2.50
N MET A 622 12.76 -19.81 2.69
CA MET A 622 11.95 -20.47 1.67
C MET A 622 10.62 -20.87 2.28
N ALA A 623 9.55 -20.73 1.51
CA ALA A 623 8.24 -21.18 1.93
C ALA A 623 7.35 -21.59 0.76
N ILE A 624 6.42 -22.50 1.07
CA ILE A 624 5.33 -22.96 0.22
C ILE A 624 4.03 -22.78 1.00
N VAL A 625 3.02 -22.23 0.33
CA VAL A 625 1.65 -22.15 0.84
C VAL A 625 0.74 -22.84 -0.17
N ILE A 626 -0.08 -23.79 0.30
CA ILE A 626 -1.01 -24.55 -0.55
C ILE A 626 -2.39 -23.91 -0.48
N ASP A 627 -3.08 -23.83 -1.63
CA ASP A 627 -4.47 -23.37 -1.68
C ASP A 627 -5.37 -24.32 -0.88
N SER A 628 -6.32 -23.76 -0.14
CA SER A 628 -7.28 -24.53 0.65
C SER A 628 -8.12 -25.53 -0.17
N ALA A 629 -8.26 -25.30 -1.48
CA ALA A 629 -8.89 -26.25 -2.41
C ALA A 629 -8.05 -27.52 -2.67
N ASN A 630 -6.78 -27.53 -2.24
CA ASN A 630 -5.84 -28.63 -2.41
C ASN A 630 -5.32 -29.15 -1.06
N PRO A 631 -6.14 -29.80 -0.23
CA PRO A 631 -5.72 -30.27 1.09
C PRO A 631 -4.41 -31.08 1.03
N ALA A 632 -3.44 -30.66 1.84
CA ALA A 632 -2.21 -31.42 2.03
C ALA A 632 -2.50 -32.73 2.77
N GLN A 633 -1.81 -33.79 2.36
CA GLN A 633 -1.93 -35.12 2.95
C GLN A 633 -0.90 -35.30 4.07
N ASP A 634 0.37 -35.00 3.79
CA ASP A 634 1.48 -35.09 4.74
C ASP A 634 2.73 -34.36 4.21
N ILE A 635 3.77 -34.32 5.05
CA ILE A 635 5.12 -33.89 4.70
C ILE A 635 6.01 -35.13 4.57
N VAL A 636 6.69 -35.25 3.43
CA VAL A 636 7.74 -36.26 3.20
C VAL A 636 9.09 -35.60 3.45
N ASP A 637 9.79 -36.03 4.50
CA ASP A 637 11.10 -35.52 4.88
C ASP A 637 12.23 -36.42 4.32
N LEU A 638 12.98 -35.93 3.33
CA LEU A 638 14.05 -36.64 2.65
C LEU A 638 15.42 -36.05 3.01
N PRO A 639 16.55 -36.74 2.74
CA PRO A 639 17.87 -36.21 3.07
C PRO A 639 18.18 -34.85 2.43
N GLU A 640 17.72 -34.59 1.22
CA GLU A 640 18.04 -33.38 0.44
C GLU A 640 16.90 -32.35 0.37
N GLU A 641 15.66 -32.73 0.72
CA GLU A 641 14.48 -31.85 0.60
C GLU A 641 13.30 -32.29 1.49
N ARG A 642 12.32 -31.40 1.65
CA ARG A 642 10.99 -31.70 2.22
C ARG A 642 9.92 -31.49 1.16
N ARG A 643 8.97 -32.41 1.04
CA ARG A 643 7.87 -32.31 0.07
C ARG A 643 6.53 -32.29 0.78
N ILE A 644 5.62 -31.41 0.38
CA ILE A 644 4.24 -31.40 0.89
C ILE A 644 3.33 -32.10 -0.14
N ARG A 645 2.82 -33.30 0.17
CA ARG A 645 1.99 -34.05 -0.79
C ARG A 645 0.56 -33.52 -0.78
N CYS A 646 0.08 -33.01 -1.89
CA CYS A 646 -1.23 -32.36 -1.99
C CYS A 646 -2.20 -33.16 -2.85
N ARG A 647 -3.46 -33.18 -2.44
CA ARG A 647 -4.56 -33.67 -3.27
C ARG A 647 -4.85 -32.68 -4.39
N LEU A 648 -5.14 -33.22 -5.57
CA LEU A 648 -5.60 -32.43 -6.70
C LEU A 648 -7.11 -32.21 -6.60
N THR A 649 -7.60 -31.16 -7.25
CA THR A 649 -9.04 -31.00 -7.49
C THR A 649 -9.55 -32.12 -8.40
N ASP A 650 -10.88 -32.25 -8.55
CA ASP A 650 -11.49 -33.21 -9.49
C ASP A 650 -11.07 -32.99 -10.95
N LYS A 651 -10.56 -31.79 -11.28
CA LYS A 651 -10.00 -31.44 -12.59
C LYS A 651 -8.51 -31.76 -12.72
N GLY A 652 -7.89 -32.34 -11.70
CA GLY A 652 -6.46 -32.63 -11.67
C GLY A 652 -5.58 -31.40 -11.44
N GLU A 653 -6.10 -30.37 -10.76
CA GLU A 653 -5.37 -29.11 -10.54
C GLU A 653 -4.79 -29.02 -9.14
N LEU A 654 -3.60 -28.40 -9.02
CA LEU A 654 -2.98 -27.96 -7.77
C LEU A 654 -2.63 -26.48 -7.88
N ARG A 655 -3.03 -25.68 -6.91
CA ARG A 655 -2.61 -24.28 -6.75
C ARG A 655 -1.81 -24.11 -5.47
N TYR A 656 -0.69 -23.41 -5.57
CA TYR A 656 0.19 -23.10 -4.45
C TYR A 656 1.00 -21.83 -4.72
N TRP A 657 1.62 -21.28 -3.68
CA TRP A 657 2.52 -20.15 -3.76
C TRP A 657 3.90 -20.54 -3.28
N ILE A 658 4.93 -19.98 -3.92
CA ILE A 658 6.32 -20.08 -3.49
C ILE A 658 6.78 -18.71 -3.02
N ILE A 659 7.62 -18.69 -1.97
CA ILE A 659 8.20 -17.47 -1.44
C ILE A 659 9.68 -17.70 -1.16
N GLY A 660 10.53 -16.93 -1.85
CA GLY A 660 11.96 -16.82 -1.57
C GLY A 660 12.25 -15.51 -0.85
N ASP A 661 13.11 -15.54 0.16
CA ASP A 661 13.55 -14.35 0.88
C ASP A 661 15.05 -14.41 1.15
N TRP A 662 15.72 -13.28 1.09
CA TRP A 662 17.15 -13.18 1.28
C TRP A 662 17.49 -12.16 2.35
N ARG A 663 18.20 -12.60 3.39
CA ARG A 663 18.52 -11.75 4.54
C ARG A 663 19.22 -10.44 4.17
N ARG A 664 20.15 -10.45 3.20
CA ARG A 664 20.87 -9.24 2.79
C ARG A 664 20.03 -8.33 1.88
N GLY A 665 18.95 -8.84 1.32
CA GLY A 665 17.92 -8.06 0.64
C GLY A 665 16.90 -7.44 1.60
N ARG A 666 16.77 -7.96 2.82
CA ARG A 666 15.89 -7.39 3.84
C ARG A 666 16.48 -6.13 4.45
N GLN A 667 15.63 -5.11 4.54
CA GLN A 667 15.86 -4.01 5.47
C GLN A 667 15.41 -4.38 6.89
N HIS A 668 14.25 -5.03 7.05
CA HIS A 668 13.70 -5.38 8.36
C HIS A 668 12.93 -6.72 8.38
N PRO A 669 13.01 -7.47 9.49
CA PRO A 669 14.09 -7.38 10.47
C PRO A 669 15.44 -7.75 9.81
N ILE A 670 16.54 -7.08 10.18
CA ILE A 670 17.90 -7.34 9.62
C ILE A 670 18.46 -8.74 9.97
N ALA A 671 17.87 -9.38 10.99
CA ALA A 671 18.25 -10.68 11.51
C ALA A 671 16.96 -11.46 11.85
N PRO A 672 16.17 -11.86 10.84
CA PRO A 672 14.96 -12.63 11.04
C PRO A 672 15.29 -13.99 11.66
N THR A 673 14.40 -14.46 12.54
CA THR A 673 14.40 -15.85 13.02
C THR A 673 13.42 -16.70 12.22
N VAL A 674 13.46 -18.01 12.41
CA VAL A 674 12.47 -18.93 11.82
C VAL A 674 11.06 -18.62 12.32
N GLU A 675 10.89 -18.15 13.55
CA GLU A 675 9.59 -17.76 14.10
C GLU A 675 9.05 -16.45 13.49
N ASN A 676 9.94 -15.51 13.15
CA ASN A 676 9.54 -14.32 12.37
C ASN A 676 9.05 -14.77 11.00
N TRP A 677 9.83 -15.62 10.33
CA TRP A 677 9.50 -16.12 9.01
C TRP A 677 8.20 -16.93 8.99
N GLN A 678 8.01 -17.82 9.95
CA GLN A 678 6.79 -18.61 10.11
C GLN A 678 5.56 -17.70 10.28
N ARG A 679 5.66 -16.65 11.09
CA ARG A 679 4.55 -15.71 11.30
C ARG A 679 4.17 -14.97 10.02
N GLU A 680 5.16 -14.53 9.25
CA GLU A 680 4.94 -13.86 7.95
C GLU A 680 4.26 -14.80 6.95
N VAL A 681 4.74 -16.05 6.86
CA VAL A 681 4.17 -17.08 5.98
C VAL A 681 2.76 -17.48 6.42
N GLU A 682 2.50 -17.61 7.72
CA GLU A 682 1.17 -17.91 8.24
C GLU A 682 0.19 -16.76 8.03
N ALA A 683 0.63 -15.50 8.17
CA ALA A 683 -0.19 -14.33 7.84
C ALA A 683 -0.55 -14.32 6.36
N LEU A 684 0.41 -14.57 5.48
CA LEU A 684 0.17 -14.66 4.04
C LEU A 684 -0.75 -15.84 3.68
N ALA A 685 -0.59 -17.00 4.32
CA ALA A 685 -1.48 -18.14 4.14
C ALA A 685 -2.91 -17.85 4.60
N ALA A 686 -3.08 -17.09 5.69
CA ALA A 686 -4.40 -16.59 6.09
C ALA A 686 -4.99 -15.64 5.04
N GLU A 687 -4.17 -14.76 4.43
CA GLU A 687 -4.62 -13.88 3.36
C GLU A 687 -5.17 -14.68 2.14
N PHE A 688 -4.49 -15.75 1.72
CA PHE A 688 -4.88 -16.56 0.55
C PHE A 688 -6.12 -17.43 0.75
N ARG A 689 -6.42 -17.87 1.98
CA ARG A 689 -7.63 -18.66 2.25
C ARG A 689 -8.91 -17.84 2.15
N GLN A 690 -8.79 -16.53 2.26
CA GLN A 690 -9.92 -15.65 2.23
C GLN A 690 -10.24 -15.29 0.79
N SER A 691 -11.45 -15.61 0.37
CA SER A 691 -11.89 -15.26 -0.98
C SER A 691 -12.15 -13.76 -1.08
N VAL A 692 -11.61 -13.16 -2.15
CA VAL A 692 -12.00 -11.82 -2.59
C VAL A 692 -13.05 -11.99 -3.66
N THR A 693 -14.29 -11.64 -3.33
CA THR A 693 -15.39 -11.66 -4.29
C THR A 693 -15.31 -10.41 -5.15
N ILE A 694 -15.25 -10.61 -6.47
CA ILE A 694 -15.24 -9.52 -7.44
C ILE A 694 -16.58 -9.55 -8.19
N LEU A 695 -17.32 -8.45 -8.25
CA LEU A 695 -18.60 -8.35 -8.97
C LEU A 695 -18.53 -7.18 -9.95
N ALA A 696 -18.81 -7.47 -11.23
CA ALA A 696 -18.99 -6.44 -12.24
C ALA A 696 -20.48 -6.09 -12.29
N ASP A 697 -20.82 -4.83 -12.06
CA ASP A 697 -22.20 -4.38 -12.08
C ASP A 697 -22.67 -4.16 -13.51
N LYS A 698 -23.94 -4.51 -13.76
CA LYS A 698 -24.60 -4.25 -15.05
C LYS A 698 -24.56 -2.75 -15.31
N SER A 699 -24.07 -2.35 -16.48
CA SER A 699 -24.03 -0.95 -16.86
C SER A 699 -25.45 -0.37 -16.86
N GLY A 700 -25.80 0.43 -15.85
CA GLY A 700 -26.71 1.53 -16.07
C GLY A 700 -25.97 2.50 -16.99
N GLY A 701 -26.53 2.89 -18.13
CA GLY A 701 -25.90 3.78 -19.12
C GLY A 701 -25.62 5.19 -18.57
N LEU A 702 -24.75 5.28 -17.58
CA LEU A 702 -24.27 6.50 -16.97
C LEU A 702 -23.10 6.97 -17.82
N ARG A 703 -23.36 8.02 -18.62
CA ARG A 703 -22.29 8.74 -19.32
C ARG A 703 -21.28 9.24 -18.27
N PRO A 704 -19.97 9.12 -18.51
CA PRO A 704 -18.94 9.71 -17.66
C PRO A 704 -19.28 11.18 -17.35
N GLY A 705 -19.51 11.48 -16.07
CA GLY A 705 -19.96 12.81 -15.60
C GLY A 705 -21.40 12.89 -15.06
N SER A 706 -22.18 11.80 -15.11
CA SER A 706 -23.56 11.75 -14.56
C SER A 706 -23.67 11.42 -13.05
N ASP A 707 -22.55 11.20 -12.36
CA ASP A 707 -22.48 10.99 -10.89
C ASP A 707 -22.86 12.21 -10.05
N ARG A 708 -23.23 13.33 -10.67
CA ARG A 708 -23.68 14.51 -9.94
C ARG A 708 -25.14 14.30 -9.48
N GLY A 709 -25.34 13.51 -8.42
CA GLY A 709 -26.53 13.61 -7.56
C GLY A 709 -27.52 12.44 -7.53
N LYS A 710 -27.11 11.20 -7.80
CA LYS A 710 -27.96 10.02 -7.56
C LYS A 710 -27.23 8.91 -6.80
N GLU A 711 -26.80 9.24 -5.60
CA GLU A 711 -26.81 8.29 -4.49
C GLU A 711 -27.75 8.94 -3.46
N GLU A 712 -28.99 8.45 -3.43
CA GLU A 712 -29.99 8.76 -2.40
C GLU A 712 -29.63 8.07 -1.09
#